data_AF-A0A6P8YSQ8-F1
#
_entry.id   AF-A0A6P8YSQ8-F1
#
_cell.length_a   1.000
_cell.length_b   1.000
_cell.length_c   1.000
_cell.angle_alpha   90.00
_cell.angle_beta   90.00
_cell.angle_gamma   90.00
#
_symmetry.space_group_name_H-M   'P 1'
#
loop_
_entity.id
_entity.type
_entity.pdbx_description
1 polymer ?
#
loop_
_entity_poly.entity_id
_entity_poly.type
_entity_poly.pdbx_seq_one_letter_code
_entity_poly.pdbx_strand_id
1 'polypeptide(L)'
;MVYAGAATDANVPENVPDTQKPALARSAESAAVLKRAMKDKGATVAEAGATNGHANTNGVAKANGITNGSTSGQANGITNGSTSGQANGITNGSTSGQANGITNGSTSGQANGITNGSTSGQANGSTSAQANGSTNGQANGITNGSTSAQANGSTNGQANGITNGSTSGQANGSTNGQANGITNGSTNGNTNRHANGSTNGRAPAPIKTLKNGTNGLKNEAYKGEITMDGKDPMCDADNPTRLQFEDVTSAAFKIKGGVLSTPCMLSHLSGLTGMDIYLKQDFLQFTGSFKERGARYALMELPASQKARGVISASLGNHALALSYHGKLLGISVTVVMPLVAPMMKIQCCRQHGATVVVQGQDMAEAKAIAMRMAREEQLAYINGYDHPHIMAGQGTLGLEILEQVPDVDAIVVPVGGGGLIAGIATAVKSMRPNVEIIGVESERCASFSAALKAGKPVPVANGPTIADGLAVPTVGYNAFVTAAPLVDRMVVVKEEVVAVSILRLVELEKCVVEGAAACGLAAILEGQLDDYKGKKLVLLLCGGNIDTTVLGRCLERGLAVDGRLIKFSVTVSDRPGGIAELCAQLARLGVSIKDIEHERAWIASRFSVSVTVTCETRDKEHANELRATLNKSYTHIVFPSPAAV
;
A
#
# COMPACT_ATOMS: atom_id res chain seq x y z
N MET A 1 -62.44 -30.34 0.05
CA MET A 1 -63.85 -30.31 0.50
C MET A 1 -64.24 -28.87 0.83
N VAL A 2 -65.53 -28.61 1.01
CA VAL A 2 -66.12 -27.27 1.16
C VAL A 2 -66.20 -26.90 2.65
N TYR A 3 -65.93 -25.64 3.03
CA TYR A 3 -66.91 -24.75 3.69
C TYR A 3 -66.39 -23.32 3.86
N ALA A 4 -67.33 -22.38 3.95
CA ALA A 4 -67.12 -20.96 4.27
C ALA A 4 -67.92 -20.59 5.54
N GLY A 5 -67.61 -19.46 6.16
CA GLY A 5 -68.36 -18.91 7.30
C GLY A 5 -68.30 -17.39 7.29
N ALA A 6 -69.37 -16.72 7.75
CA ALA A 6 -69.54 -15.27 7.66
C ALA A 6 -70.47 -14.74 8.76
N ALA A 7 -70.48 -13.41 8.95
CA ALA A 7 -71.49 -12.63 9.72
C ALA A 7 -71.46 -12.83 11.27
N THR A 8 -71.86 -11.89 12.15
CA THR A 8 -72.26 -10.45 12.04
C THR A 8 -72.26 -9.79 13.43
N ASP A 9 -72.12 -8.45 13.48
CA ASP A 9 -72.77 -7.48 14.41
C ASP A 9 -72.59 -7.59 15.97
N ALA A 10 -72.84 -6.55 16.80
CA ALA A 10 -72.74 -5.07 16.73
C ALA A 10 -73.05 -4.45 18.13
N ASN A 11 -72.60 -3.21 18.44
CA ASN A 11 -73.27 -2.26 19.37
C ASN A 11 -72.58 -0.86 19.48
N VAL A 12 -73.36 0.17 19.87
CA VAL A 12 -73.14 1.66 19.81
C VAL A 12 -74.07 2.34 20.87
N PRO A 13 -73.92 3.59 21.41
CA PRO A 13 -72.96 4.72 21.18
C PRO A 13 -72.13 5.04 22.48
N GLU A 14 -71.74 6.23 23.00
CA GLU A 14 -71.73 7.72 22.75
C GLU A 14 -70.68 8.34 23.74
N ASN A 15 -70.21 9.61 23.86
CA ASN A 15 -70.31 11.00 23.32
C ASN A 15 -68.83 11.55 23.22
N VAL A 16 -68.36 12.69 22.64
CA VAL A 16 -68.81 14.10 22.43
C VAL A 16 -68.75 14.98 23.71
N PRO A 17 -68.34 16.29 23.72
CA PRO A 17 -67.85 17.19 22.64
C PRO A 17 -66.37 17.70 22.86
N ASP A 18 -65.81 18.66 22.12
CA ASP A 18 -65.71 18.95 20.66
C ASP A 18 -64.79 20.19 20.48
N THR A 19 -63.95 20.26 19.44
CA THR A 19 -63.73 21.47 18.59
C THR A 19 -62.70 21.29 17.45
N GLN A 20 -63.04 21.80 16.25
CA GLN A 20 -62.15 22.31 15.17
C GLN A 20 -61.24 21.34 14.38
N LYS A 21 -61.87 20.27 13.87
CA LYS A 21 -61.95 19.72 12.48
C LYS A 21 -60.92 20.04 11.35
N PRO A 22 -60.83 19.17 10.30
CA PRO A 22 -59.75 19.19 9.28
C PRO A 22 -60.19 19.09 7.78
N ALA A 23 -59.19 18.95 6.90
CA ALA A 23 -59.12 18.11 5.68
C ALA A 23 -60.15 18.13 4.51
N LEU A 24 -59.59 18.26 3.29
CA LEU A 24 -59.84 17.54 2.03
C LEU A 24 -61.10 17.78 1.13
N ALA A 25 -60.76 17.96 -0.17
CA ALA A 25 -61.41 17.46 -1.40
C ALA A 25 -62.38 18.33 -2.23
N ARG A 26 -62.43 17.97 -3.54
CA ARG A 26 -63.39 18.30 -4.63
C ARG A 26 -63.08 19.46 -5.61
N SER A 27 -62.38 19.08 -6.68
CA SER A 27 -62.71 19.27 -8.11
C SER A 27 -63.75 20.32 -8.59
N ALA A 28 -63.34 21.01 -9.66
CA ALA A 28 -64.11 21.32 -10.89
C ALA A 28 -65.07 22.52 -10.92
N GLU A 29 -64.49 23.70 -11.21
CA GLU A 29 -65.04 24.74 -12.09
C GLU A 29 -63.90 25.25 -13.00
N SER A 30 -64.11 25.96 -14.12
CA SER A 30 -65.07 25.84 -15.24
C SER A 30 -64.75 26.95 -16.26
N ALA A 31 -65.28 26.84 -17.48
CA ALA A 31 -65.42 27.93 -18.47
C ALA A 31 -64.19 28.82 -18.83
N ALA A 32 -63.58 28.54 -19.98
CA ALA A 32 -62.76 29.52 -20.71
C ALA A 32 -63.62 30.31 -21.73
N VAL A 33 -63.39 31.63 -21.90
CA VAL A 33 -63.57 32.37 -23.19
C VAL A 33 -62.70 33.65 -23.20
N LEU A 34 -61.83 33.80 -24.22
CA LEU A 34 -61.47 35.00 -25.03
C LEU A 34 -60.00 34.86 -25.53
N LYS A 35 -59.71 34.47 -26.78
CA LYS A 35 -59.94 35.08 -28.11
C LYS A 35 -59.10 36.33 -28.46
N ARG A 36 -57.85 36.12 -28.92
CA ARG A 36 -57.26 36.65 -30.18
C ARG A 36 -55.85 36.04 -30.35
N ALA A 37 -55.41 35.39 -31.43
CA ALA A 37 -55.68 35.41 -32.89
C ALA A 37 -54.77 36.34 -33.73
N MET A 38 -53.53 35.88 -33.97
CA MET A 38 -52.72 36.06 -35.20
C MET A 38 -51.55 35.05 -35.13
N LYS A 39 -51.18 34.19 -36.10
CA LYS A 39 -51.34 34.07 -37.57
C LYS A 39 -50.16 34.63 -38.38
N ASP A 40 -49.27 33.73 -38.79
CA ASP A 40 -49.03 33.40 -40.21
C ASP A 40 -48.51 31.94 -40.29
N LYS A 41 -49.05 31.11 -41.21
CA LYS A 41 -48.47 30.68 -42.51
C LYS A 41 -47.11 29.96 -42.41
N GLY A 42 -46.85 28.91 -43.19
CA GLY A 42 -47.69 28.24 -44.19
C GLY A 42 -46.84 27.32 -45.08
N ALA A 43 -47.40 26.20 -45.55
CA ALA A 43 -46.69 25.18 -46.33
C ALA A 43 -46.80 25.37 -47.87
N THR A 44 -46.58 24.30 -48.65
CA THR A 44 -46.51 24.20 -50.14
C THR A 44 -45.16 24.67 -50.72
N VAL A 45 -44.68 24.22 -51.89
CA VAL A 45 -45.28 23.69 -53.15
C VAL A 45 -44.46 22.41 -53.57
N ALA A 46 -44.96 21.27 -54.09
CA ALA A 46 -45.74 20.96 -55.32
C ALA A 46 -44.95 21.22 -56.64
N GLU A 47 -45.23 20.69 -57.85
CA GLU A 47 -46.19 19.68 -58.37
C GLU A 47 -45.80 19.24 -59.83
N ALA A 48 -46.56 18.32 -60.46
CA ALA A 48 -46.55 17.91 -61.89
C ALA A 48 -45.24 17.24 -62.44
N GLY A 49 -45.23 16.42 -63.50
CA GLY A 49 -46.24 15.85 -64.44
C GLY A 49 -45.55 14.83 -65.41
N ALA A 50 -46.12 14.27 -66.48
CA ALA A 50 -47.49 14.27 -67.04
C ALA A 50 -47.70 13.11 -68.07
N THR A 51 -48.98 12.78 -68.35
CA THR A 51 -49.59 12.11 -69.53
C THR A 51 -48.78 11.29 -70.58
N ASN A 52 -49.13 10.00 -70.77
CA ASN A 52 -49.65 9.34 -72.01
C ASN A 52 -49.19 7.88 -72.21
N GLY A 53 -50.03 7.05 -72.84
CA GLY A 53 -49.64 5.72 -73.37
C GLY A 53 -50.48 4.51 -72.94
N HIS A 54 -51.79 4.49 -73.19
CA HIS A 54 -52.60 3.27 -73.04
C HIS A 54 -52.42 2.33 -74.24
N ALA A 55 -51.66 1.24 -74.10
CA ALA A 55 -51.68 0.11 -75.03
C ALA A 55 -51.28 -1.22 -74.38
N ASN A 56 -52.19 -2.20 -74.43
CA ASN A 56 -51.94 -3.65 -74.43
C ASN A 56 -51.05 -4.29 -73.33
N THR A 57 -51.66 -4.94 -72.34
CA THR A 57 -51.66 -6.43 -72.22
C THR A 57 -52.37 -6.92 -70.95
N ASN A 58 -53.16 -7.98 -71.06
CA ASN A 58 -53.92 -8.60 -69.95
C ASN A 58 -53.06 -9.46 -69.00
N GLY A 59 -51.84 -9.02 -68.66
CA GLY A 59 -50.94 -9.70 -67.72
C GLY A 59 -50.91 -9.10 -66.30
N VAL A 60 -50.96 -7.77 -66.19
CA VAL A 60 -50.56 -7.06 -64.96
C VAL A 60 -51.65 -7.01 -63.88
N ALA A 61 -52.94 -7.07 -64.27
CA ALA A 61 -54.06 -7.02 -63.33
C ALA A 61 -54.07 -8.18 -62.31
N LYS A 62 -53.48 -9.33 -62.65
CA LYS A 62 -53.35 -10.49 -61.75
C LYS A 62 -52.14 -10.40 -60.81
N ALA A 63 -51.15 -9.54 -61.10
CA ALA A 63 -49.98 -9.34 -60.27
C ALA A 63 -50.25 -8.32 -59.14
N ASN A 64 -50.81 -7.15 -59.48
CA ASN A 64 -50.94 -6.04 -58.52
C ASN A 64 -51.86 -6.34 -57.32
N GLY A 65 -52.83 -7.25 -57.47
CA GLY A 65 -53.64 -7.75 -56.35
C GLY A 65 -52.87 -8.61 -55.35
N ILE A 66 -51.80 -9.28 -55.78
CA ILE A 66 -50.95 -10.12 -54.92
C ILE A 66 -49.87 -9.25 -54.24
N THR A 67 -49.22 -8.35 -54.98
CA THR A 67 -48.12 -7.52 -54.47
C THR A 67 -48.56 -6.49 -53.42
N ASN A 68 -49.73 -5.87 -53.58
CA ASN A 68 -50.24 -4.92 -52.60
C ASN A 68 -50.80 -5.61 -51.34
N GLY A 69 -51.20 -6.89 -51.44
CA GLY A 69 -51.58 -7.69 -50.27
C GLY A 69 -50.38 -8.06 -49.40
N SER A 70 -49.26 -8.48 -50.01
CA SER A 70 -48.07 -8.93 -49.27
C SER A 70 -47.34 -7.80 -48.55
N THR A 71 -47.09 -6.67 -49.22
CA THR A 71 -46.36 -5.54 -48.62
C THR A 71 -47.16 -4.84 -47.52
N SER A 72 -48.47 -4.66 -47.69
CA SER A 72 -49.36 -4.14 -46.64
C SER A 72 -49.43 -5.07 -45.42
N GLY A 73 -49.51 -6.40 -45.65
CA GLY A 73 -49.51 -7.39 -44.57
C GLY A 73 -48.20 -7.41 -43.78
N GLN A 74 -47.05 -7.43 -44.45
CA GLN A 74 -45.75 -7.46 -43.79
C GLN A 74 -45.43 -6.17 -43.03
N ALA A 75 -45.68 -5.00 -43.61
CA ALA A 75 -45.38 -3.71 -42.96
C ALA A 75 -46.19 -3.52 -41.66
N ASN A 76 -47.49 -3.82 -41.69
CA ASN A 76 -48.35 -3.71 -40.50
C ASN A 76 -48.04 -4.80 -39.45
N GLY A 77 -47.75 -6.03 -39.89
CA GLY A 77 -47.36 -7.13 -38.99
C GLY A 77 -46.05 -6.86 -38.24
N ILE A 78 -45.02 -6.38 -38.93
CA ILE A 78 -43.71 -6.07 -38.31
C ILE A 78 -43.82 -4.87 -37.37
N THR A 79 -44.53 -3.80 -37.78
CA THR A 79 -44.61 -2.56 -37.00
C THR A 79 -45.44 -2.74 -35.71
N ASN A 80 -46.62 -3.35 -35.80
CA ASN A 80 -47.46 -3.58 -34.63
C ASN A 80 -46.93 -4.73 -33.75
N GLY A 81 -46.33 -5.77 -34.35
CA GLY A 81 -45.74 -6.88 -33.60
C GLY A 81 -44.53 -6.46 -32.74
N SER A 82 -43.62 -5.65 -33.30
CA SER A 82 -42.44 -5.16 -32.57
C SER A 82 -42.80 -4.18 -31.45
N THR A 83 -43.55 -3.13 -31.76
CA THR A 83 -43.92 -2.10 -30.76
C THR A 83 -44.82 -2.64 -29.66
N SER A 84 -45.87 -3.40 -30.00
CA SER A 84 -46.75 -4.01 -28.98
C SER A 84 -46.03 -5.09 -28.16
N GLY A 85 -45.20 -5.91 -28.80
CA GLY A 85 -44.43 -6.96 -28.13
C GLY A 85 -43.42 -6.40 -27.13
N GLN A 86 -42.62 -5.41 -27.52
CA GLN A 86 -41.65 -4.79 -26.63
C GLN A 86 -42.32 -3.94 -25.54
N ALA A 87 -43.34 -3.14 -25.86
CA ALA A 87 -44.01 -2.30 -24.86
C ALA A 87 -44.70 -3.14 -23.77
N ASN A 88 -45.47 -4.17 -24.15
CA ASN A 88 -46.15 -5.04 -23.19
C ASN A 88 -45.17 -5.97 -22.45
N GLY A 89 -44.14 -6.48 -23.13
CA GLY A 89 -43.11 -7.33 -22.51
C GLY A 89 -42.30 -6.57 -21.46
N ILE A 90 -41.83 -5.36 -21.77
CA ILE A 90 -41.08 -4.52 -20.83
C ILE A 90 -41.97 -4.06 -19.68
N THR A 91 -43.20 -3.59 -19.96
CA THR A 91 -44.09 -3.03 -18.92
C THR A 91 -44.59 -4.12 -17.96
N ASN A 92 -45.09 -5.26 -18.47
CA ASN A 92 -45.57 -6.33 -17.60
C ASN A 92 -44.40 -7.07 -16.92
N GLY A 93 -43.27 -7.23 -17.60
CA GLY A 93 -42.07 -7.86 -17.05
C GLY A 93 -41.46 -7.08 -15.88
N SER A 94 -41.25 -5.77 -16.04
CA SER A 94 -40.73 -4.92 -14.96
C SER A 94 -41.74 -4.78 -13.82
N THR A 95 -42.99 -4.41 -14.13
CA THR A 95 -43.99 -4.08 -13.10
C THR A 95 -44.38 -5.31 -12.28
N SER A 96 -44.67 -6.45 -12.92
CA SER A 96 -45.00 -7.68 -12.17
C SER A 96 -43.78 -8.35 -11.53
N GLY A 97 -42.61 -8.26 -12.18
CA GLY A 97 -41.35 -8.79 -11.65
C GLY A 97 -40.90 -8.07 -10.38
N GLN A 98 -40.91 -6.73 -10.38
CA GLN A 98 -40.58 -5.94 -9.20
C GLN A 98 -41.68 -6.05 -8.13
N ALA A 99 -42.97 -5.95 -8.49
CA ALA A 99 -44.06 -6.03 -7.49
C ALA A 99 -44.07 -7.38 -6.77
N ASN A 100 -43.99 -8.50 -7.49
CA ASN A 100 -43.99 -9.83 -6.87
C ASN A 100 -42.65 -10.12 -6.17
N GLY A 101 -41.52 -9.72 -6.75
CA GLY A 101 -40.19 -9.92 -6.17
C GLY A 101 -40.00 -9.17 -4.86
N ILE A 102 -40.42 -7.90 -4.81
CA ILE A 102 -40.36 -7.08 -3.59
C ILE A 102 -41.37 -7.59 -2.57
N THR A 103 -42.65 -7.79 -2.95
CA THR A 103 -43.71 -8.13 -1.98
C THR A 103 -43.53 -9.52 -1.37
N ASN A 104 -43.22 -10.55 -2.18
CA ASN A 104 -42.97 -11.89 -1.64
C ASN A 104 -41.60 -11.97 -0.96
N GLY A 105 -40.59 -11.26 -1.48
CA GLY A 105 -39.24 -11.22 -0.91
C GLY A 105 -39.19 -10.60 0.49
N SER A 106 -39.80 -9.42 0.68
CA SER A 106 -39.85 -8.76 2.00
C SER A 106 -40.76 -9.53 2.96
N THR A 107 -41.99 -9.84 2.56
CA THR A 107 -43.01 -10.38 3.48
C THR A 107 -42.66 -11.82 3.90
N SER A 108 -42.22 -12.68 2.98
CA SER A 108 -41.78 -14.04 3.33
C SER A 108 -40.41 -14.04 4.03
N GLY A 109 -39.46 -13.22 3.55
CA GLY A 109 -38.11 -13.15 4.10
C GLY A 109 -38.08 -12.66 5.55
N GLN A 110 -38.78 -11.56 5.84
CA GLN A 110 -38.84 -11.02 7.21
C GLN A 110 -39.71 -11.89 8.12
N ALA A 111 -40.88 -12.36 7.69
CA ALA A 111 -41.74 -13.18 8.55
C ALA A 111 -41.06 -14.49 8.97
N ASN A 112 -40.50 -15.24 8.02
CA ASN A 112 -39.81 -16.50 8.32
C ASN A 112 -38.48 -16.28 9.04
N GLY A 113 -37.70 -15.25 8.64
CA GLY A 113 -36.43 -14.92 9.28
C GLY A 113 -36.58 -14.50 10.75
N ILE A 114 -37.55 -13.64 11.06
CA ILE A 114 -37.82 -13.18 12.42
C ILE A 114 -38.43 -14.31 13.27
N THR A 115 -39.39 -15.07 12.73
CA THR A 115 -40.10 -16.10 13.51
C THR A 115 -39.21 -17.30 13.82
N ASN A 116 -38.50 -17.86 12.83
CA ASN A 116 -37.60 -19.00 13.06
C ASN A 116 -36.32 -18.55 13.78
N GLY A 117 -35.80 -17.36 13.47
CA GLY A 117 -34.58 -16.82 14.09
C GLY A 117 -34.75 -16.54 15.58
N SER A 118 -35.83 -15.86 15.99
CA SER A 118 -36.08 -15.59 17.42
C SER A 118 -36.43 -16.86 18.19
N THR A 119 -37.40 -17.64 17.73
CA THR A 119 -37.93 -18.79 18.46
C THR A 119 -36.90 -19.92 18.62
N SER A 120 -36.15 -20.27 17.57
CA SER A 120 -35.11 -21.30 17.68
C SER A 120 -33.83 -20.79 18.37
N GLY A 121 -33.45 -19.52 18.13
CA GLY A 121 -32.28 -18.90 18.73
C GLY A 121 -32.39 -18.78 20.25
N GLN A 122 -33.53 -18.31 20.75
CA GLN A 122 -33.74 -18.18 22.20
C GLN A 122 -33.93 -19.53 22.89
N ALA A 123 -34.68 -20.48 22.31
CA ALA A 123 -34.91 -21.79 22.92
C ALA A 123 -33.64 -22.65 23.00
N ASN A 124 -32.88 -22.76 21.92
CA ASN A 124 -31.66 -23.57 21.90
C ASN A 124 -30.47 -22.84 22.57
N GLY A 125 -30.37 -21.52 22.42
CA GLY A 125 -29.29 -20.72 23.01
C GLY A 125 -29.33 -20.70 24.54
N SER A 126 -30.49 -20.44 25.15
CA SER A 126 -30.62 -20.41 26.61
C SER A 126 -30.36 -21.77 27.26
N THR A 127 -31.07 -22.80 26.79
CA THR A 127 -31.03 -24.16 27.36
C THR A 127 -29.63 -24.78 27.28
N SER A 128 -28.91 -24.60 26.17
CA SER A 128 -27.56 -25.17 25.99
C SER A 128 -26.47 -24.39 26.72
N ALA A 129 -26.53 -23.06 26.74
CA ALA A 129 -25.55 -22.22 27.44
C ALA A 129 -25.61 -22.42 28.96
N GLN A 130 -26.82 -22.49 29.52
CA GLN A 130 -27.00 -22.60 30.98
C GLN A 130 -26.60 -23.98 31.52
N ALA A 131 -26.88 -25.06 30.78
CA ALA A 131 -26.49 -26.42 31.16
C ALA A 131 -24.97 -26.66 31.06
N ASN A 132 -24.34 -26.31 29.93
CA ASN A 132 -22.91 -26.53 29.71
C ASN A 132 -22.04 -25.54 30.50
N GLY A 133 -22.47 -24.27 30.61
CA GLY A 133 -21.72 -23.23 31.32
C GLY A 133 -21.61 -23.48 32.81
N SER A 134 -22.71 -23.89 33.46
CA SER A 134 -22.70 -24.20 34.91
C SER A 134 -21.81 -25.42 35.21
N THR A 135 -22.05 -26.54 34.51
CA THR A 135 -21.44 -27.84 34.82
C THR A 135 -19.94 -27.87 34.56
N ASN A 136 -19.49 -27.40 33.39
CA ASN A 136 -18.04 -27.36 33.08
C ASN A 136 -17.32 -26.17 33.73
N GLY A 137 -18.02 -25.06 34.00
CA GLY A 137 -17.45 -23.88 34.65
C GLY A 137 -17.06 -24.15 36.10
N GLN A 138 -17.95 -24.74 36.89
CA GLN A 138 -17.67 -25.05 38.30
C GLN A 138 -16.62 -26.15 38.45
N ALA A 139 -16.72 -27.26 37.71
CA ALA A 139 -15.81 -28.39 37.83
C ALA A 139 -14.35 -28.03 37.49
N ASN A 140 -14.12 -27.36 36.36
CA ASN A 140 -12.76 -26.99 35.94
C ASN A 140 -12.21 -25.77 36.70
N GLY A 141 -13.07 -24.79 37.01
CA GLY A 141 -12.67 -23.57 37.72
C GLY A 141 -12.18 -23.84 39.13
N ILE A 142 -12.87 -24.68 39.89
CA ILE A 142 -12.51 -25.01 41.28
C ILE A 142 -11.23 -25.86 41.32
N THR A 143 -11.12 -26.88 40.45
CA THR A 143 -10.02 -27.85 40.48
C THR A 143 -8.70 -27.27 40.00
N ASN A 144 -8.69 -26.51 38.89
CA ASN A 144 -7.47 -25.90 38.36
C ASN A 144 -7.14 -24.56 39.03
N GLY A 145 -8.14 -23.79 39.47
CA GLY A 145 -7.95 -22.49 40.11
C GLY A 145 -7.28 -22.60 41.48
N SER A 146 -7.75 -23.52 42.34
CA SER A 146 -7.17 -23.73 43.68
C SER A 146 -5.72 -24.19 43.63
N THR A 147 -5.45 -25.25 42.86
CA THR A 147 -4.14 -25.89 42.74
C THR A 147 -3.07 -24.95 42.15
N SER A 148 -3.42 -24.12 41.18
CA SER A 148 -2.47 -23.17 40.56
C SER A 148 -2.24 -21.90 41.37
N ALA A 149 -3.25 -21.40 42.08
CA ALA A 149 -3.14 -20.18 42.90
C ALA A 149 -2.18 -20.37 44.08
N GLN A 150 -2.26 -21.49 44.81
CA GLN A 150 -1.37 -21.77 45.94
C GLN A 150 0.09 -21.98 45.51
N ALA A 151 0.34 -22.68 44.40
CA ALA A 151 1.70 -22.97 43.93
C ALA A 151 2.44 -21.74 43.39
N ASN A 152 1.77 -20.90 42.59
CA ASN A 152 2.40 -19.74 41.96
C ASN A 152 2.40 -18.49 42.86
N GLY A 153 1.36 -18.29 43.69
CA GLY A 153 1.23 -17.10 44.52
C GLY A 153 2.30 -16.97 45.61
N SER A 154 2.60 -18.08 46.29
CA SER A 154 3.64 -18.11 47.34
C SER A 154 5.04 -17.88 46.75
N THR A 155 5.40 -18.70 45.76
CA THR A 155 6.78 -18.85 45.28
C THR A 155 7.27 -17.62 44.50
N ASN A 156 6.44 -17.07 43.59
CA ASN A 156 6.83 -15.88 42.81
C ASN A 156 6.56 -14.56 43.53
N GLY A 157 5.62 -14.53 44.49
CA GLY A 157 5.29 -13.32 45.25
C GLY A 157 6.44 -12.88 46.16
N GLN A 158 6.99 -13.79 46.95
CA GLN A 158 8.08 -13.48 47.87
C GLN A 158 9.41 -13.21 47.13
N ALA A 159 9.76 -14.01 46.12
CA ALA A 159 11.02 -13.87 45.39
C ALA A 159 11.13 -12.52 44.66
N ASN A 160 10.09 -12.12 43.93
CA ASN A 160 10.12 -10.86 43.16
C ASN A 160 9.92 -9.63 44.06
N GLY A 161 9.12 -9.72 45.12
CA GLY A 161 8.92 -8.62 46.06
C GLY A 161 10.20 -8.20 46.79
N ILE A 162 10.97 -9.17 47.29
CA ILE A 162 12.23 -8.92 48.02
C ILE A 162 13.31 -8.40 47.06
N THR A 163 13.44 -8.98 45.87
CA THR A 163 14.50 -8.65 44.91
C THR A 163 14.31 -7.27 44.27
N ASN A 164 13.09 -6.92 43.84
CA ASN A 164 12.83 -5.61 43.23
C ASN A 164 12.69 -4.49 44.27
N GLY A 165 12.13 -4.77 45.44
CA GLY A 165 11.96 -3.77 46.51
C GLY A 165 13.28 -3.25 47.07
N SER A 166 14.25 -4.14 47.31
CA SER A 166 15.58 -3.77 47.78
C SER A 166 16.38 -3.00 46.72
N THR A 167 16.52 -3.58 45.52
CA THR A 167 17.39 -3.06 44.45
C THR A 167 16.90 -1.73 43.88
N SER A 168 15.59 -1.58 43.65
CA SER A 168 15.02 -0.34 43.08
C SER A 168 14.99 0.82 44.09
N GLY A 169 14.74 0.53 45.37
CA GLY A 169 14.63 1.54 46.42
C GLY A 169 15.94 2.30 46.67
N GLN A 170 17.06 1.58 46.76
CA GLN A 170 18.37 2.21 47.04
C GLN A 170 18.93 2.94 45.81
N ALA A 171 18.80 2.38 44.60
CA ALA A 171 19.33 2.97 43.37
C ALA A 171 18.65 4.31 43.01
N ASN A 172 17.31 4.37 43.07
CA ASN A 172 16.56 5.57 42.71
C ASN A 172 16.68 6.67 43.77
N GLY A 173 16.78 6.32 45.06
CA GLY A 173 16.93 7.27 46.16
C GLY A 173 18.24 8.06 46.10
N SER A 174 19.37 7.39 45.90
CA SER A 174 20.69 8.05 45.88
C SER A 174 20.87 8.94 44.64
N THR A 175 20.52 8.41 43.46
CA THR A 175 20.89 9.03 42.18
C THR A 175 20.09 10.32 41.90
N ASN A 176 18.76 10.29 42.11
CA ASN A 176 17.92 11.47 41.90
C ASN A 176 18.06 12.53 43.01
N GLY A 177 18.51 12.14 44.21
CA GLY A 177 18.81 13.07 45.29
C GLY A 177 20.02 13.96 44.98
N GLN A 178 21.12 13.36 44.54
CA GLN A 178 22.36 14.10 44.26
C GLN A 178 22.28 14.92 42.97
N ALA A 179 21.68 14.38 41.89
CA ALA A 179 21.60 15.07 40.60
C ALA A 179 20.81 16.41 40.69
N ASN A 180 19.66 16.40 41.37
CA ASN A 180 18.82 17.59 41.52
C ASN A 180 19.43 18.64 42.46
N GLY A 181 20.12 18.20 43.53
CA GLY A 181 20.82 19.10 44.46
C GLY A 181 21.98 19.87 43.79
N ILE A 182 22.80 19.17 42.99
CA ILE A 182 23.94 19.79 42.30
C ILE A 182 23.47 20.74 41.19
N THR A 183 22.44 20.35 40.42
CA THR A 183 21.99 21.13 39.26
C THR A 183 21.33 22.46 39.66
N ASN A 184 20.48 22.46 40.69
CA ASN A 184 19.83 23.69 41.18
C ASN A 184 20.74 24.56 42.07
N GLY A 185 21.78 23.98 42.69
CA GLY A 185 22.78 24.75 43.43
C GLY A 185 23.70 25.59 42.52
N SER A 186 24.03 25.08 41.33
CA SER A 186 25.01 25.71 40.43
C SER A 186 24.41 26.84 39.57
N THR A 187 23.12 26.76 39.21
CA THR A 187 22.46 27.76 38.34
C THR A 187 22.13 29.08 39.05
N ASN A 188 21.79 29.05 40.34
CA ASN A 188 21.53 30.26 41.12
C ASN A 188 22.79 30.93 41.72
N GLY A 189 23.98 30.33 41.57
CA GLY A 189 25.23 30.90 42.09
C GLY A 189 25.94 31.87 41.13
N ASN A 190 25.75 31.72 39.82
CA ASN A 190 26.63 32.32 38.80
C ASN A 190 26.08 33.59 38.11
N THR A 191 24.88 34.06 38.44
CA THR A 191 24.31 35.31 37.88
C THR A 191 24.78 36.57 38.60
N ASN A 192 25.57 36.46 39.68
CA ASN A 192 25.89 37.61 40.53
C ASN A 192 27.34 37.61 41.06
N ARG A 193 28.32 37.41 40.16
CA ARG A 193 29.73 37.73 40.42
C ARG A 193 30.54 37.96 39.14
N HIS A 194 31.44 38.95 39.20
CA HIS A 194 32.48 39.30 38.20
C HIS A 194 32.03 39.88 36.85
N ALA A 195 31.69 41.17 36.90
CA ALA A 195 32.45 42.14 36.11
C ALA A 195 33.86 42.36 36.75
N ASN A 196 34.82 42.83 35.94
CA ASN A 196 36.27 43.03 36.25
C ASN A 196 37.09 41.76 36.54
N GLY A 197 38.32 41.66 35.99
CA GLY A 197 39.29 40.65 36.50
C GLY A 197 40.52 40.16 35.69
N SER A 198 41.06 40.90 34.72
CA SER A 198 42.47 40.86 34.24
C SER A 198 43.32 39.53 34.23
N THR A 199 43.69 39.08 33.02
CA THR A 199 45.06 38.64 32.58
C THR A 199 45.79 37.38 33.12
N ASN A 200 46.70 36.87 32.27
CA ASN A 200 47.90 36.04 32.52
C ASN A 200 47.73 34.52 32.74
N GLY A 201 47.65 33.78 31.63
CA GLY A 201 47.72 32.32 31.59
C GLY A 201 49.12 31.68 31.55
N ARG A 202 49.15 30.39 31.16
CA ARG A 202 50.34 29.63 30.76
C ARG A 202 49.91 28.46 29.86
N ALA A 203 50.69 28.15 28.82
CA ALA A 203 50.50 26.98 27.95
C ALA A 203 51.27 25.75 28.46
N PRO A 204 50.92 24.54 27.99
CA PRO A 204 51.81 23.86 27.03
C PRO A 204 51.09 23.38 25.75
N ALA A 205 51.85 22.75 24.84
CA ALA A 205 51.47 22.45 23.45
C ALA A 205 51.99 21.06 23.04
N PRO A 206 51.93 20.61 21.76
CA PRO A 206 50.92 20.84 20.72
C PRO A 206 50.35 19.51 20.15
N ILE A 207 49.08 19.48 19.76
CA ILE A 207 48.56 18.41 18.86
C ILE A 207 48.79 18.83 17.41
N LYS A 208 49.21 17.88 16.55
CA LYS A 208 49.57 18.14 15.15
C LYS A 208 48.36 18.63 14.34
N THR A 209 48.53 19.77 13.67
CA THR A 209 47.51 20.38 12.82
C THR A 209 47.25 19.55 11.55
N LEU A 210 46.18 18.74 11.56
CA LEU A 210 45.53 18.35 10.31
C LEU A 210 44.94 19.62 9.67
N LYS A 211 45.08 19.76 8.35
CA LYS A 211 44.58 20.94 7.64
C LYS A 211 43.05 20.86 7.56
N ASN A 212 42.36 21.70 8.33
CA ASN A 212 40.91 21.84 8.29
C ASN A 212 40.43 22.28 6.89
N GLY A 213 39.98 21.32 6.09
CA GLY A 213 39.19 21.56 4.88
C GLY A 213 37.74 21.88 5.26
N THR A 214 37.48 23.09 5.76
CA THR A 214 36.14 23.52 6.22
C THR A 214 35.17 23.72 5.05
N ASN A 215 34.64 22.61 4.50
CA ASN A 215 33.62 22.57 3.45
C ASN A 215 32.39 21.73 3.87
N GLY A 216 31.94 21.86 5.12
CA GLY A 216 30.51 21.67 5.42
C GLY A 216 29.67 22.74 4.70
N LEU A 217 28.34 22.60 4.69
CA LEU A 217 27.44 23.52 3.98
C LEU A 217 27.54 24.95 4.54
N LYS A 218 28.39 25.77 3.91
CA LYS A 218 28.59 27.19 4.24
C LYS A 218 27.31 27.98 3.94
N ASN A 219 27.20 29.12 4.62
CA ASN A 219 26.06 30.03 4.59
C ASN A 219 25.94 30.83 3.26
N GLU A 220 26.13 30.16 2.12
CA GLU A 220 25.74 30.67 0.81
C GLU A 220 24.20 30.72 0.72
N ALA A 221 23.67 31.65 -0.07
CA ALA A 221 22.22 31.75 -0.25
C ALA A 221 21.66 30.44 -0.81
N TYR A 222 20.60 29.91 -0.17
CA TYR A 222 19.99 28.62 -0.53
C TYR A 222 19.57 28.59 -2.01
N LYS A 223 20.31 27.80 -2.80
CA LYS A 223 20.16 27.70 -4.26
C LYS A 223 19.03 26.73 -4.62
N GLY A 224 17.81 26.98 -4.16
CA GLY A 224 16.65 26.11 -4.47
C GLY A 224 15.82 26.55 -5.69
N GLU A 225 16.03 27.77 -6.18
CA GLU A 225 15.33 28.32 -7.35
C GLU A 225 15.96 27.80 -8.66
N ILE A 226 15.14 27.25 -9.57
CA ILE A 226 15.62 26.66 -10.83
C ILE A 226 16.34 27.69 -11.70
N THR A 227 17.50 27.29 -12.23
CA THR A 227 18.40 28.16 -13.02
C THR A 227 17.81 28.51 -14.39
N MET A 228 18.37 29.53 -15.05
CA MET A 228 17.88 30.01 -16.35
C MET A 228 18.05 28.99 -17.50
N ASP A 229 18.88 27.96 -17.34
CA ASP A 229 19.03 26.81 -18.23
C ASP A 229 18.15 25.61 -17.82
N GLY A 230 17.41 25.68 -16.71
CA GLY A 230 16.46 24.65 -16.27
C GLY A 230 17.08 23.50 -15.49
N LYS A 231 18.35 23.60 -15.06
CA LYS A 231 19.00 22.60 -14.19
C LYS A 231 18.44 22.64 -12.77
N ASP A 232 18.61 21.53 -12.04
CA ASP A 232 18.37 21.44 -10.60
C ASP A 232 19.62 21.95 -9.86
N PRO A 233 19.60 23.18 -9.30
CA PRO A 233 20.76 23.83 -8.69
C PRO A 233 21.33 23.11 -7.46
N MET A 234 20.55 22.21 -6.83
CA MET A 234 20.99 21.40 -5.70
C MET A 234 21.51 20.02 -6.15
N CYS A 235 21.52 19.74 -7.46
CA CYS A 235 21.84 18.47 -8.12
C CYS A 235 22.75 18.74 -9.34
N ASP A 236 23.81 19.53 -9.16
CA ASP A 236 24.75 19.83 -10.24
C ASP A 236 25.69 18.65 -10.52
N ALA A 237 25.70 18.19 -11.77
CA ALA A 237 26.59 17.14 -12.27
C ALA A 237 28.03 17.63 -12.45
N ASP A 238 28.20 18.93 -12.71
CA ASP A 238 29.50 19.54 -12.98
C ASP A 238 30.22 19.92 -11.67
N ASN A 239 29.47 20.22 -10.60
CA ASN A 239 29.98 20.60 -9.27
C ASN A 239 29.26 19.86 -8.11
N PRO A 240 29.37 18.52 -8.02
CA PRO A 240 28.63 17.74 -7.01
C PRO A 240 29.09 18.02 -5.58
N THR A 241 28.13 18.26 -4.69
CA THR A 241 28.34 18.55 -3.28
C THR A 241 28.51 17.26 -2.48
N ARG A 242 29.65 17.11 -1.80
CA ARG A 242 29.91 15.99 -0.89
C ARG A 242 29.40 16.32 0.52
N LEU A 243 28.53 15.46 1.05
CA LEU A 243 27.99 15.57 2.42
C LEU A 243 29.10 15.42 3.48
N GLN A 244 29.02 16.20 4.56
CA GLN A 244 29.90 16.09 5.73
C GLN A 244 29.13 15.58 6.96
N PHE A 245 29.87 15.19 8.00
CA PHE A 245 29.28 14.65 9.25
C PHE A 245 28.51 15.73 10.05
N GLU A 246 28.97 16.97 9.96
CA GLU A 246 28.36 18.16 10.55
C GLU A 246 26.95 18.43 9.96
N ASP A 247 26.76 18.16 8.67
CA ASP A 247 25.46 18.33 8.01
C ASP A 247 24.43 17.33 8.56
N VAL A 248 24.85 16.07 8.79
CA VAL A 248 23.99 14.99 9.33
C VAL A 248 23.68 15.22 10.81
N THR A 249 24.66 15.64 11.62
CA THR A 249 24.45 15.93 13.04
C THR A 249 23.59 17.17 13.27
N SER A 250 23.74 18.20 12.43
CA SER A 250 22.79 19.32 12.33
C SER A 250 21.38 18.84 12.01
N ALA A 251 21.23 17.93 11.04
CA ALA A 251 19.93 17.36 10.70
C ALA A 251 19.29 16.62 11.87
N ALA A 252 20.03 15.73 12.55
CA ALA A 252 19.54 14.98 13.71
C ALA A 252 19.04 15.91 14.83
N PHE A 253 19.79 16.97 15.14
CA PHE A 253 19.38 17.96 16.14
C PHE A 253 18.08 18.66 15.75
N LYS A 254 17.96 19.14 14.50
CA LYS A 254 16.79 19.92 14.06
C LYS A 254 15.52 19.07 13.87
N ILE A 255 15.62 17.82 13.39
CA ILE A 255 14.42 17.00 13.13
C ILE A 255 13.85 16.30 14.38
N LYS A 256 14.62 16.18 15.46
CA LYS A 256 14.26 15.44 16.70
C LYS A 256 12.89 15.81 17.29
N GLY A 257 12.42 17.04 17.08
CA GLY A 257 11.10 17.51 17.52
C GLY A 257 9.91 17.12 16.64
N GLY A 258 10.09 16.29 15.61
CA GLY A 258 8.97 15.88 14.74
C GLY A 258 9.32 14.91 13.60
N VAL A 259 10.21 13.97 13.87
CA VAL A 259 10.37 12.68 13.17
C VAL A 259 10.58 11.63 14.27
N LEU A 260 10.05 10.42 14.11
CA LEU A 260 10.16 9.38 15.13
C LEU A 260 11.56 8.77 15.14
N SER A 261 12.16 8.61 16.32
CA SER A 261 13.28 7.67 16.49
C SER A 261 12.70 6.26 16.53
N THR A 262 12.88 5.52 15.44
CA THR A 262 12.23 4.22 15.23
C THR A 262 12.99 3.09 15.94
N PRO A 263 12.33 1.96 16.26
CA PRO A 263 13.01 0.81 16.84
C PRO A 263 14.09 0.22 15.92
N CYS A 264 15.17 -0.29 16.51
CA CYS A 264 16.08 -1.25 15.87
C CYS A 264 16.10 -2.51 16.72
N MET A 265 15.26 -3.49 16.35
CA MET A 265 14.97 -4.66 17.18
C MET A 265 15.67 -5.91 16.66
N LEU A 266 16.16 -6.77 17.56
CA LEU A 266 16.66 -8.10 17.19
C LEU A 266 15.53 -8.93 16.56
N SER A 267 15.86 -9.61 15.47
CA SER A 267 14.96 -10.35 14.59
C SER A 267 14.86 -11.82 14.98
N HIS A 268 13.68 -12.41 14.80
CA HIS A 268 13.45 -13.84 14.85
C HIS A 268 14.16 -14.59 13.69
N LEU A 269 14.48 -13.90 12.59
CA LEU A 269 15.31 -14.42 11.48
C LEU A 269 16.75 -14.76 11.90
N SER A 270 17.24 -14.23 13.02
CA SER A 270 18.63 -14.43 13.47
C SER A 270 18.97 -15.91 13.65
N GLY A 271 18.08 -16.67 14.32
CA GLY A 271 18.23 -18.10 14.52
C GLY A 271 18.09 -18.97 13.26
N LEU A 272 17.52 -18.42 12.18
CA LEU A 272 17.41 -19.11 10.88
C LEU A 272 18.60 -18.85 9.95
N THR A 273 19.34 -17.77 10.19
CA THR A 273 20.42 -17.29 9.31
C THR A 273 21.81 -17.51 9.90
N GLY A 274 21.91 -17.66 11.23
CA GLY A 274 23.19 -17.72 11.94
C GLY A 274 23.89 -16.37 12.05
N MET A 275 23.12 -15.28 11.99
CA MET A 275 23.56 -13.89 12.06
C MET A 275 22.71 -13.17 13.12
N ASP A 276 23.28 -12.25 13.90
CA ASP A 276 22.47 -11.42 14.80
C ASP A 276 21.84 -10.28 13.98
N ILE A 277 20.63 -10.52 13.47
CA ILE A 277 19.92 -9.60 12.58
C ILE A 277 19.11 -8.60 13.40
N TYR A 278 19.38 -7.31 13.22
CA TYR A 278 18.61 -6.20 13.76
C TYR A 278 17.82 -5.51 12.65
N LEU A 279 16.56 -5.19 12.89
CA LEU A 279 15.66 -4.57 11.91
C LEU A 279 15.41 -3.12 12.31
N LYS A 280 15.92 -2.16 11.52
CA LYS A 280 15.64 -0.73 11.71
C LYS A 280 14.30 -0.39 11.05
N GLN A 281 13.27 -0.15 11.85
CA GLN A 281 11.86 -0.15 11.44
C GLN A 281 11.36 1.23 10.95
N ASP A 282 11.98 1.79 9.91
CA ASP A 282 11.60 3.11 9.40
C ASP A 282 10.30 3.13 8.56
N PHE A 283 9.69 1.97 8.31
CA PHE A 283 8.29 1.87 7.91
C PHE A 283 7.29 2.33 8.99
N LEU A 284 7.72 2.49 10.25
CA LEU A 284 6.90 3.00 11.36
C LEU A 284 6.88 4.53 11.47
N GLN A 285 7.52 5.27 10.54
CA GLN A 285 7.30 6.71 10.38
C GLN A 285 5.85 6.99 9.96
N PHE A 286 5.31 8.18 10.21
CA PHE A 286 3.88 8.49 10.02
C PHE A 286 3.39 8.29 8.58
N THR A 287 4.24 8.60 7.60
CA THR A 287 4.04 8.43 6.15
C THR A 287 4.56 7.10 5.62
N GLY A 288 4.86 6.14 6.51
CA GLY A 288 5.25 4.79 6.17
C GLY A 288 6.67 4.62 5.63
N SER A 289 7.57 5.60 5.78
CA SER A 289 8.96 5.48 5.29
C SER A 289 9.98 6.47 5.88
N PHE A 290 11.26 6.15 5.71
CA PHE A 290 12.41 7.00 6.08
C PHE A 290 12.43 8.42 5.48
N LYS A 291 11.67 8.68 4.41
CA LYS A 291 11.77 9.92 3.63
C LYS A 291 11.46 11.18 4.44
N GLU A 292 10.71 11.04 5.53
CA GLU A 292 10.44 12.08 6.53
C GLU A 292 11.68 12.82 7.01
N ARG A 293 12.76 12.09 7.31
CA ARG A 293 13.98 12.67 7.90
C ARG A 293 14.58 13.74 6.99
N GLY A 294 14.84 13.37 5.74
CA GLY A 294 15.27 14.29 4.69
C GLY A 294 14.25 15.37 4.39
N ALA A 295 12.99 15.00 4.13
CA ALA A 295 11.95 15.94 3.70
C ALA A 295 11.72 17.05 4.76
N ARG A 296 11.67 16.69 6.05
CA ARG A 296 11.55 17.65 7.15
C ARG A 296 12.76 18.56 7.22
N TYR A 297 13.99 18.02 7.18
CA TYR A 297 15.19 18.85 7.25
C TYR A 297 15.29 19.82 6.07
N ALA A 298 15.08 19.35 4.84
CA ALA A 298 15.09 20.19 3.64
C ALA A 298 14.07 21.34 3.73
N LEU A 299 12.85 21.07 4.22
CA LEU A 299 11.83 22.10 4.48
C LEU A 299 12.22 23.08 5.60
N MET A 300 12.86 22.58 6.66
CA MET A 300 13.31 23.42 7.79
C MET A 300 14.45 24.37 7.38
N GLU A 301 15.35 23.96 6.50
CA GLU A 301 16.49 24.78 6.04
C GLU A 301 16.13 25.83 4.95
N LEU A 302 14.89 25.85 4.44
CA LEU A 302 14.45 26.86 3.48
C LEU A 302 14.51 28.29 4.07
N PRO A 303 14.97 29.31 3.32
CA PRO A 303 14.80 30.71 3.70
C PRO A 303 13.33 31.09 3.88
N ALA A 304 13.03 32.09 4.71
CA ALA A 304 11.66 32.54 4.98
C ALA A 304 10.91 32.97 3.70
N SER A 305 11.60 33.60 2.73
CA SER A 305 11.06 33.92 1.41
C SER A 305 10.64 32.68 0.62
N GLN A 306 11.45 31.62 0.63
CA GLN A 306 11.11 30.38 -0.05
C GLN A 306 10.02 29.60 0.66
N LYS A 307 9.99 29.60 2.00
CA LYS A 307 8.87 29.02 2.77
C LYS A 307 7.53 29.67 2.43
N ALA A 308 7.52 31.00 2.23
CA ALA A 308 6.33 31.75 1.85
C ALA A 308 5.84 31.48 0.41
N ARG A 309 6.74 31.20 -0.54
CA ARG A 309 6.37 30.76 -1.90
C ARG A 309 5.94 29.28 -1.94
N GLY A 310 6.64 28.43 -1.20
CA GLY A 310 6.44 26.98 -1.18
C GLY A 310 7.51 26.20 -1.96
N VAL A 311 7.25 24.90 -2.13
CA VAL A 311 8.11 23.93 -2.79
C VAL A 311 7.36 23.10 -3.83
N ILE A 312 8.11 22.49 -4.73
CA ILE A 312 7.60 21.53 -5.72
C ILE A 312 8.51 20.31 -5.82
N SER A 313 7.94 19.14 -6.16
CA SER A 313 8.70 17.93 -6.44
C SER A 313 7.97 17.03 -7.43
N ALA A 314 8.72 16.23 -8.20
CA ALA A 314 8.18 15.13 -8.99
C ALA A 314 8.46 13.81 -8.26
N SER A 315 7.42 13.10 -7.80
CA SER A 315 7.59 11.79 -7.16
C SER A 315 6.30 10.97 -7.14
N LEU A 316 6.42 9.69 -7.50
CA LEU A 316 5.36 8.68 -7.47
C LEU A 316 5.17 7.97 -6.11
N GLY A 317 5.79 8.43 -5.03
CA GLY A 317 5.77 7.67 -3.77
C GLY A 317 6.32 8.39 -2.54
N ASN A 318 7.12 7.67 -1.77
CA ASN A 318 7.48 7.98 -0.38
C ASN A 318 7.98 9.42 -0.15
N HIS A 319 8.70 10.01 -1.11
CA HIS A 319 9.13 11.41 -1.02
C HIS A 319 7.98 12.42 -1.15
N ALA A 320 7.01 12.18 -2.04
CA ALA A 320 5.81 13.02 -2.15
C ALA A 320 4.99 13.01 -0.86
N LEU A 321 4.81 11.84 -0.25
CA LEU A 321 4.07 11.69 1.01
C LEU A 321 4.75 12.44 2.16
N ALA A 322 6.05 12.20 2.36
CA ALA A 322 6.85 12.85 3.39
C ALA A 322 6.92 14.38 3.21
N LEU A 323 7.12 14.86 1.98
CA LEU A 323 7.15 16.29 1.68
C LEU A 323 5.79 16.95 1.93
N SER A 324 4.69 16.32 1.48
CA SER A 324 3.33 16.83 1.70
C SER A 324 2.99 16.92 3.20
N TYR A 325 3.28 15.85 3.94
CA TYR A 325 3.00 15.77 5.38
C TYR A 325 3.77 16.82 6.18
N HIS A 326 5.10 16.92 6.00
CA HIS A 326 5.89 17.90 6.73
C HIS A 326 5.67 19.33 6.24
N GLY A 327 5.33 19.55 4.96
CA GLY A 327 4.94 20.86 4.45
C GLY A 327 3.73 21.40 5.22
N LYS A 328 2.68 20.60 5.34
CA LYS A 328 1.49 20.90 6.14
C LYS A 328 1.80 21.13 7.63
N LEU A 329 2.69 20.35 8.23
CA LEU A 329 3.11 20.56 9.63
C LEU A 329 3.96 21.82 9.84
N LEU A 330 4.67 22.29 8.82
CA LEU A 330 5.56 23.46 8.87
C LEU A 330 4.92 24.73 8.29
N GLY A 331 3.68 24.66 7.79
CA GLY A 331 2.97 25.78 7.15
C GLY A 331 3.53 26.17 5.78
N ILE A 332 4.18 25.24 5.07
CA ILE A 332 4.83 25.46 3.77
C ILE A 332 3.98 24.80 2.68
N SER A 333 3.60 25.56 1.65
CA SER A 333 2.87 25.06 0.48
C SER A 333 3.70 24.03 -0.29
N VAL A 334 3.08 22.90 -0.65
CA VAL A 334 3.72 21.81 -1.40
C VAL A 334 2.93 21.51 -2.67
N THR A 335 3.59 21.59 -3.82
CA THR A 335 3.10 21.06 -5.09
C THR A 335 3.79 19.73 -5.40
N VAL A 336 3.04 18.72 -5.83
CA VAL A 336 3.61 17.45 -6.30
C VAL A 336 3.15 17.19 -7.72
N VAL A 337 4.09 16.95 -8.63
CA VAL A 337 3.79 16.47 -9.98
C VAL A 337 3.91 14.95 -10.02
N MET A 338 2.90 14.29 -10.56
CA MET A 338 2.83 12.84 -10.76
C MET A 338 2.39 12.53 -12.19
N PRO A 339 2.92 11.49 -12.85
CA PRO A 339 2.44 11.08 -14.17
C PRO A 339 1.03 10.46 -14.12
N LEU A 340 0.39 10.35 -15.28
CA LEU A 340 -0.97 9.81 -15.45
C LEU A 340 -1.11 8.37 -14.93
N VAL A 341 -0.03 7.58 -14.92
CA VAL A 341 0.02 6.19 -14.42
C VAL A 341 0.13 6.09 -12.88
N ALA A 342 0.07 7.20 -12.16
CA ALA A 342 0.20 7.21 -10.70
C ALA A 342 -0.95 6.45 -9.99
N PRO A 343 -0.65 5.54 -9.04
CA PRO A 343 -1.69 4.90 -8.23
C PRO A 343 -2.54 5.93 -7.49
N MET A 344 -3.86 5.88 -7.68
CA MET A 344 -4.81 6.88 -7.17
C MET A 344 -4.67 7.09 -5.65
N MET A 345 -4.42 6.03 -4.89
CA MET A 345 -4.12 6.09 -3.44
C MET A 345 -2.98 7.07 -3.11
N LYS A 346 -1.86 7.01 -3.84
CA LYS A 346 -0.69 7.88 -3.60
C LYS A 346 -1.00 9.35 -3.94
N ILE A 347 -1.84 9.62 -4.95
CA ILE A 347 -2.40 10.95 -5.25
C ILE A 347 -3.30 11.43 -4.08
N GLN A 348 -4.22 10.59 -3.61
CA GLN A 348 -5.19 10.94 -2.58
C GLN A 348 -4.52 11.26 -1.23
N CYS A 349 -3.54 10.46 -0.80
CA CYS A 349 -2.81 10.69 0.44
C CYS A 349 -2.07 12.04 0.42
N CYS A 350 -1.40 12.40 -0.68
CA CYS A 350 -0.76 13.71 -0.82
C CYS A 350 -1.79 14.86 -0.72
N ARG A 351 -2.97 14.71 -1.33
CA ARG A 351 -4.08 15.68 -1.21
C ARG A 351 -4.66 15.76 0.22
N GLN A 352 -4.76 14.65 0.95
CA GLN A 352 -5.17 14.63 2.37
C GLN A 352 -4.13 15.33 3.27
N HIS A 353 -2.85 15.22 2.91
CA HIS A 353 -1.76 16.02 3.49
C HIS A 353 -1.70 17.46 2.96
N GLY A 354 -2.69 17.92 2.19
CA GLY A 354 -2.83 19.32 1.79
C GLY A 354 -1.94 19.78 0.64
N ALA A 355 -1.27 18.86 -0.06
CA ALA A 355 -0.45 19.21 -1.23
C ALA A 355 -1.29 19.37 -2.51
N THR A 356 -0.88 20.32 -3.35
CA THR A 356 -1.40 20.52 -4.70
C THR A 356 -0.85 19.43 -5.62
N VAL A 357 -1.64 18.38 -5.89
CA VAL A 357 -1.20 17.26 -6.75
C VAL A 357 -1.63 17.47 -8.20
N VAL A 358 -0.65 17.80 -9.03
CA VAL A 358 -0.73 17.94 -10.49
C VAL A 358 -0.48 16.57 -11.12
N VAL A 359 -1.47 16.04 -11.85
CA VAL A 359 -1.37 14.74 -12.51
C VAL A 359 -1.14 14.96 -14.01
N GLN A 360 0.12 15.00 -14.43
CA GLN A 360 0.54 15.31 -15.80
C GLN A 360 1.84 14.58 -16.18
N GLY A 361 1.95 14.25 -17.47
CA GLY A 361 3.05 13.48 -18.06
C GLY A 361 2.76 11.97 -18.13
N GLN A 362 3.33 11.29 -19.13
CA GLN A 362 3.18 9.83 -19.29
C GLN A 362 4.02 9.06 -18.28
N ASP A 363 5.21 9.55 -17.97
CA ASP A 363 6.19 8.92 -17.08
C ASP A 363 6.86 9.88 -16.09
N MET A 364 7.76 9.35 -15.26
CA MET A 364 8.50 10.12 -14.25
C MET A 364 9.50 11.14 -14.83
N ALA A 365 10.01 10.95 -16.05
CA ALA A 365 10.91 11.91 -16.68
C ALA A 365 10.12 13.12 -17.20
N GLU A 366 8.97 12.90 -17.83
CA GLU A 366 8.06 13.97 -18.24
C GLU A 366 7.48 14.71 -17.03
N ALA A 367 7.02 13.98 -16.00
CA ALA A 367 6.55 14.59 -14.75
C ALA A 367 7.65 15.42 -14.05
N LYS A 368 8.92 14.99 -14.11
CA LYS A 368 10.06 15.81 -13.64
C LYS A 368 10.25 17.05 -14.50
N ALA A 369 10.23 16.95 -15.83
CA ALA A 369 10.36 18.11 -16.72
C ALA A 369 9.26 19.16 -16.48
N ILE A 370 8.01 18.70 -16.26
CA ILE A 370 6.87 19.57 -15.90
C ILE A 370 7.11 20.24 -14.54
N ALA A 371 7.54 19.49 -13.51
CA ALA A 371 7.85 20.05 -12.19
C ALA A 371 8.97 21.10 -12.24
N MET A 372 10.04 20.85 -13.00
CA MET A 372 11.17 21.78 -13.17
C MET A 372 10.73 23.07 -13.88
N ARG A 373 9.83 22.96 -14.88
CA ARG A 373 9.26 24.11 -15.59
C ARG A 373 8.37 24.93 -14.67
N MET A 374 7.43 24.31 -13.95
CA MET A 374 6.57 24.98 -12.97
C MET A 374 7.37 25.63 -11.84
N ALA A 375 8.42 24.97 -11.33
CA ALA A 375 9.32 25.51 -10.31
C ALA A 375 9.91 26.87 -10.73
N ARG A 376 10.32 26.99 -12.00
CA ARG A 376 10.85 28.23 -12.59
C ARG A 376 9.77 29.29 -12.82
N GLU A 377 8.60 28.90 -13.32
CA GLU A 377 7.48 29.81 -13.62
C GLU A 377 6.86 30.40 -12.34
N GLU A 378 6.70 29.58 -11.29
CA GLU A 378 6.04 29.93 -10.02
C GLU A 378 7.04 30.29 -8.89
N GLN A 379 8.35 30.24 -9.14
CA GLN A 379 9.43 30.46 -8.15
C GLN A 379 9.37 29.52 -6.92
N LEU A 380 8.86 28.31 -7.12
CA LEU A 380 8.85 27.25 -6.11
C LEU A 380 10.22 26.57 -6.06
N ALA A 381 10.72 26.27 -4.86
CA ALA A 381 11.97 25.51 -4.75
C ALA A 381 11.73 24.04 -5.10
N TYR A 382 12.54 23.50 -6.00
CA TYR A 382 12.47 22.09 -6.36
C TYR A 382 13.19 21.23 -5.32
N ILE A 383 12.48 20.25 -4.75
CA ILE A 383 13.04 19.35 -3.72
C ILE A 383 13.23 17.95 -4.30
N ASN A 384 14.45 17.67 -4.77
CA ASN A 384 14.88 16.39 -5.32
C ASN A 384 14.92 15.29 -4.22
N GLY A 385 14.12 14.24 -4.40
CA GLY A 385 13.86 13.23 -3.35
C GLY A 385 14.99 12.26 -3.01
N TYR A 386 16.19 12.42 -3.58
CA TYR A 386 17.37 11.64 -3.21
C TYR A 386 18.69 12.41 -3.37
N ASP A 387 18.86 13.22 -4.41
CA ASP A 387 20.14 13.88 -4.72
C ASP A 387 20.19 15.36 -4.31
N HIS A 388 19.73 15.67 -3.11
CA HIS A 388 19.77 17.01 -2.54
C HIS A 388 20.49 16.97 -1.20
N PRO A 389 21.53 17.79 -0.94
CA PRO A 389 22.34 17.74 0.28
C PRO A 389 21.54 17.67 1.59
N HIS A 390 20.53 18.53 1.78
CA HIS A 390 19.66 18.45 2.96
C HIS A 390 18.82 17.15 3.05
N ILE A 391 18.34 16.63 1.91
CA ILE A 391 17.62 15.35 1.92
C ILE A 391 18.56 14.24 2.41
N MET A 392 19.78 14.16 1.85
CA MET A 392 20.81 13.19 2.24
C MET A 392 21.24 13.35 3.71
N ALA A 393 21.43 14.59 4.18
CA ALA A 393 21.76 14.91 5.57
C ALA A 393 20.70 14.36 6.53
N GLY A 394 19.42 14.60 6.23
CA GLY A 394 18.31 14.04 7.01
C GLY A 394 18.25 12.51 6.94
N GLN A 395 18.47 11.88 5.78
CA GLN A 395 18.48 10.41 5.74
C GLN A 395 19.64 9.81 6.57
N GLY A 396 20.78 10.52 6.66
CA GLY A 396 21.92 10.10 7.46
C GLY A 396 21.67 10.03 8.97
N THR A 397 20.64 10.70 9.48
CA THR A 397 20.28 10.60 10.92
C THR A 397 19.91 9.18 11.31
N LEU A 398 19.44 8.36 10.35
CA LEU A 398 19.17 6.93 10.57
C LEU A 398 20.43 6.16 10.99
N GLY A 399 21.59 6.52 10.43
CA GLY A 399 22.88 5.91 10.80
C GLY A 399 23.32 6.26 12.22
N LEU A 400 23.00 7.47 12.70
CA LEU A 400 23.26 7.86 14.09
C LEU A 400 22.39 7.06 15.07
N GLU A 401 21.09 6.94 14.78
CA GLU A 401 20.18 6.12 15.61
C GLU A 401 20.57 4.64 15.63
N ILE A 402 21.08 4.10 14.52
CA ILE A 402 21.57 2.72 14.45
C ILE A 402 22.77 2.52 15.37
N LEU A 403 23.74 3.46 15.39
CA LEU A 403 24.89 3.37 16.29
C LEU A 403 24.55 3.62 17.77
N GLU A 404 23.46 4.34 18.05
CA GLU A 404 22.92 4.48 19.42
C GLU A 404 22.20 3.20 19.88
N GLN A 405 21.46 2.54 18.99
CA GLN A 405 20.61 1.37 19.30
C GLN A 405 21.35 0.03 19.20
N VAL A 406 22.38 -0.08 18.35
CA VAL A 406 23.23 -1.27 18.18
C VAL A 406 24.72 -0.84 18.12
N PRO A 407 25.34 -0.48 19.27
CA PRO A 407 26.68 0.13 19.28
C PRO A 407 27.81 -0.78 18.75
N ASP A 408 27.61 -2.09 18.79
CA ASP A 408 28.53 -3.14 18.33
C ASP A 408 28.03 -3.86 17.07
N VAL A 409 27.27 -3.17 16.21
CA VAL A 409 27.00 -3.61 14.83
C VAL A 409 28.30 -3.81 14.04
N ASP A 410 28.40 -4.90 13.27
CA ASP A 410 29.50 -5.15 12.34
C ASP A 410 29.22 -4.59 10.94
N ALA A 411 27.98 -4.74 10.45
CA ALA A 411 27.57 -4.29 9.11
C ALA A 411 26.15 -3.72 9.05
N ILE A 412 25.93 -2.75 8.15
CA ILE A 412 24.62 -2.15 7.89
C ILE A 412 24.26 -2.34 6.41
N VAL A 413 23.11 -2.99 6.16
CA VAL A 413 22.63 -3.39 4.84
C VAL A 413 21.56 -2.39 4.38
N VAL A 414 21.92 -1.57 3.38
CA VAL A 414 21.18 -0.37 2.96
C VAL A 414 20.59 -0.57 1.55
N PRO A 415 19.26 -0.49 1.37
CA PRO A 415 18.66 -0.47 0.04
C PRO A 415 19.07 0.77 -0.76
N VAL A 416 19.48 0.58 -2.02
CA VAL A 416 20.02 1.63 -2.90
C VAL A 416 19.17 1.77 -4.17
N GLY A 417 18.69 2.99 -4.39
CA GLY A 417 18.22 3.48 -5.69
C GLY A 417 19.09 4.68 -6.08
N GLY A 418 18.52 5.89 -6.03
CA GLY A 418 19.26 7.15 -6.28
C GLY A 418 20.37 7.52 -5.27
N GLY A 419 20.89 6.58 -4.47
CA GLY A 419 22.05 6.75 -3.57
C GLY A 419 21.84 7.57 -2.29
N GLY A 420 20.83 8.45 -2.21
CA GLY A 420 20.72 9.44 -1.12
C GLY A 420 20.61 8.88 0.31
N LEU A 421 20.07 7.67 0.49
CA LEU A 421 20.00 7.00 1.80
C LEU A 421 21.37 6.47 2.25
N ILE A 422 22.03 5.69 1.39
CA ILE A 422 23.36 5.11 1.66
C ILE A 422 24.43 6.19 1.80
N ALA A 423 24.35 7.28 1.04
CA ALA A 423 25.22 8.45 1.19
C ALA A 423 25.12 9.10 2.58
N GLY A 424 23.90 9.30 3.09
CA GLY A 424 23.68 9.83 4.43
C GLY A 424 24.20 8.90 5.52
N ILE A 425 23.83 7.61 5.46
CA ILE A 425 24.19 6.62 6.48
C ILE A 425 25.69 6.35 6.49
N ALA A 426 26.32 6.17 5.34
CA ALA A 426 27.76 5.95 5.25
C ALA A 426 28.55 7.14 5.81
N THR A 427 28.10 8.37 5.56
CA THR A 427 28.70 9.59 6.14
C THR A 427 28.58 9.61 7.66
N ALA A 428 27.41 9.30 8.22
CA ALA A 428 27.22 9.21 9.67
C ALA A 428 28.09 8.11 10.31
N VAL A 429 28.03 6.92 9.75
CA VAL A 429 28.58 5.71 10.35
C VAL A 429 30.10 5.64 10.20
N LYS A 430 30.66 5.89 9.00
CA LYS A 430 32.11 5.82 8.80
C LYS A 430 32.86 6.91 9.59
N SER A 431 32.24 8.06 9.85
CA SER A 431 32.83 9.12 10.68
C SER A 431 32.90 8.78 12.18
N MET A 432 31.98 7.97 12.71
CA MET A 432 31.97 7.56 14.13
C MET A 432 32.62 6.19 14.37
N ARG A 433 32.44 5.25 13.43
CA ARG A 433 32.79 3.83 13.52
C ARG A 433 33.28 3.35 12.14
N PRO A 434 34.48 3.76 11.67
CA PRO A 434 34.97 3.49 10.31
C PRO A 434 35.05 2.00 9.93
N ASN A 435 35.19 1.14 10.93
CA ASN A 435 35.28 -0.32 10.77
C ASN A 435 33.93 -1.00 10.48
N VAL A 436 32.79 -0.31 10.68
CA VAL A 436 31.46 -0.87 10.37
C VAL A 436 31.29 -0.92 8.86
N GLU A 437 30.95 -2.09 8.32
CA GLU A 437 30.80 -2.31 6.89
C GLU A 437 29.46 -1.75 6.40
N ILE A 438 29.48 -0.96 5.32
CA ILE A 438 28.29 -0.44 4.64
C ILE A 438 28.07 -1.24 3.36
N ILE A 439 26.96 -1.97 3.32
CA ILE A 439 26.61 -2.88 2.24
C ILE A 439 25.39 -2.33 1.51
N GLY A 440 25.55 -1.89 0.26
CA GLY A 440 24.43 -1.43 -0.57
C GLY A 440 23.74 -2.59 -1.29
N VAL A 441 22.41 -2.57 -1.35
CA VAL A 441 21.60 -3.60 -2.03
C VAL A 441 20.74 -2.99 -3.13
N GLU A 442 20.80 -3.55 -4.33
CA GLU A 442 20.00 -3.13 -5.50
C GLU A 442 19.17 -4.29 -6.06
N SER A 443 18.09 -4.00 -6.79
CA SER A 443 17.40 -5.00 -7.62
C SER A 443 18.15 -5.23 -8.93
N GLU A 444 18.20 -6.47 -9.41
CA GLU A 444 18.67 -6.83 -10.75
C GLU A 444 17.99 -6.05 -11.88
N ARG A 445 16.79 -5.51 -11.65
CA ARG A 445 16.01 -4.71 -12.61
C ARG A 445 16.50 -3.25 -12.73
N CYS A 446 17.32 -2.75 -11.80
CA CYS A 446 17.78 -1.35 -11.79
C CYS A 446 19.05 -1.11 -10.93
N ALA A 447 20.13 -1.86 -11.17
CA ALA A 447 21.39 -1.73 -10.42
C ALA A 447 22.27 -0.54 -10.87
N SER A 448 21.77 0.69 -10.70
CA SER A 448 22.41 1.92 -11.20
C SER A 448 23.65 2.35 -10.41
N PHE A 449 23.77 2.01 -9.13
CA PHE A 449 24.93 2.32 -8.28
C PHE A 449 26.10 1.37 -8.54
N SER A 450 25.83 0.07 -8.69
CA SER A 450 26.84 -0.89 -9.15
C SER A 450 27.39 -0.53 -10.53
N ALA A 451 26.53 -0.05 -11.44
CA ALA A 451 26.95 0.48 -12.74
C ALA A 451 27.78 1.78 -12.61
N ALA A 452 27.37 2.71 -11.74
CA ALA A 452 28.09 3.96 -11.50
C ALA A 452 29.47 3.75 -10.90
N LEU A 453 29.62 2.82 -9.93
CA LEU A 453 30.92 2.43 -9.38
C LEU A 453 31.84 1.87 -10.48
N LYS A 454 31.33 0.95 -11.32
CA LYS A 454 32.08 0.36 -12.44
C LYS A 454 32.49 1.40 -13.49
N ALA A 455 31.69 2.46 -13.68
CA ALA A 455 31.98 3.56 -14.60
C ALA A 455 32.80 4.70 -13.98
N GLY A 456 33.03 4.69 -12.67
CA GLY A 456 33.66 5.79 -11.92
C GLY A 456 32.84 7.08 -11.81
N LYS A 457 31.58 7.07 -12.25
CA LYS A 457 30.64 8.21 -12.28
C LYS A 457 29.20 7.74 -12.48
N PRO A 458 28.18 8.53 -12.15
CA PRO A 458 26.79 8.22 -12.50
C PRO A 458 26.62 7.99 -14.01
N VAL A 459 25.91 6.91 -14.35
CA VAL A 459 25.56 6.51 -15.71
C VAL A 459 24.11 5.99 -15.73
N PRO A 460 23.37 6.17 -16.84
CA PRO A 460 22.04 5.58 -16.98
C PRO A 460 22.13 4.07 -17.19
N VAL A 461 21.26 3.31 -16.50
CA VAL A 461 21.01 1.89 -16.76
C VAL A 461 19.61 1.68 -17.34
N ALA A 462 19.38 0.50 -17.92
CA ALA A 462 18.02 0.06 -18.23
C ALA A 462 17.21 -0.12 -16.94
N ASN A 463 15.94 0.25 -16.97
CA ASN A 463 15.00 0.13 -15.85
C ASN A 463 13.86 -0.81 -16.25
N GLY A 464 13.58 -1.82 -15.42
CA GLY A 464 12.46 -2.75 -15.63
C GLY A 464 11.38 -2.60 -14.56
N PRO A 465 10.18 -3.19 -14.77
CA PRO A 465 9.21 -3.38 -13.69
C PRO A 465 9.85 -4.17 -12.53
N THR A 466 9.66 -3.70 -11.30
CA THR A 466 10.20 -4.29 -10.07
C THR A 466 9.22 -4.13 -8.92
N ILE A 467 9.24 -5.08 -8.00
CA ILE A 467 8.56 -5.07 -6.70
C ILE A 467 9.19 -4.00 -5.78
N ALA A 468 10.47 -3.69 -5.98
CA ALA A 468 11.21 -2.64 -5.28
C ALA A 468 11.09 -1.28 -5.99
N ASP A 469 9.87 -0.76 -6.17
CA ASP A 469 9.59 0.50 -6.88
C ASP A 469 10.42 1.70 -6.36
N GLY A 470 10.64 1.77 -5.04
CA GLY A 470 11.50 2.76 -4.39
C GLY A 470 12.99 2.71 -4.77
N LEU A 471 13.47 1.63 -5.40
CA LEU A 471 14.85 1.48 -5.89
C LEU A 471 14.99 1.72 -7.40
N ALA A 472 13.88 1.82 -8.15
CA ALA A 472 13.84 1.88 -9.62
C ALA A 472 14.32 3.22 -10.23
N VAL A 473 15.53 3.66 -9.86
CA VAL A 473 16.14 4.94 -10.24
C VAL A 473 17.29 4.68 -11.22
N PRO A 474 17.10 4.91 -12.54
CA PRO A 474 18.05 4.49 -13.58
C PRO A 474 19.40 5.22 -13.57
N THR A 475 19.53 6.34 -12.85
CA THR A 475 20.79 7.08 -12.72
C THR A 475 20.93 7.54 -11.27
N VAL A 476 22.04 7.18 -10.61
CA VAL A 476 22.35 7.65 -9.25
C VAL A 476 22.54 9.16 -9.21
N GLY A 477 22.20 9.78 -8.09
CA GLY A 477 22.53 11.17 -7.82
C GLY A 477 24.03 11.48 -7.86
N TYR A 478 24.41 12.67 -8.30
CA TYR A 478 25.80 13.13 -8.37
C TYR A 478 26.36 13.46 -6.99
N ASN A 479 25.59 14.16 -6.15
CA ASN A 479 25.93 14.40 -4.74
C ASN A 479 25.99 13.08 -3.96
N ALA A 480 25.00 12.22 -4.19
CA ALA A 480 24.91 10.90 -3.59
C ALA A 480 26.12 10.01 -3.96
N PHE A 481 26.52 9.99 -5.23
CA PHE A 481 27.66 9.19 -5.69
C PHE A 481 28.99 9.70 -5.13
N VAL A 482 29.30 11.01 -5.22
CA VAL A 482 30.57 11.55 -4.70
C VAL A 482 30.70 11.41 -3.18
N THR A 483 29.55 11.31 -2.48
CA THR A 483 29.49 11.04 -1.05
C THR A 483 29.67 9.56 -0.72
N ALA A 484 28.87 8.67 -1.34
CA ALA A 484 28.80 7.26 -0.97
C ALA A 484 29.90 6.39 -1.57
N ALA A 485 30.33 6.62 -2.82
CA ALA A 485 31.29 5.76 -3.52
C ALA A 485 32.61 5.50 -2.76
N PRO A 486 33.22 6.48 -2.04
CA PRO A 486 34.41 6.23 -1.22
C PRO A 486 34.12 5.74 0.21
N LEU A 487 32.87 5.47 0.58
CA LEU A 487 32.43 5.08 1.94
C LEU A 487 31.64 3.76 2.00
N VAL A 488 31.26 3.18 0.85
CA VAL A 488 30.57 1.90 0.73
C VAL A 488 31.59 0.79 0.50
N ASP A 489 31.59 -0.23 1.36
CA ASP A 489 32.56 -1.32 1.30
C ASP A 489 32.15 -2.40 0.28
N ARG A 490 30.84 -2.61 0.09
CA ARG A 490 30.29 -3.66 -0.77
C ARG A 490 28.96 -3.26 -1.42
N MET A 491 28.75 -3.68 -2.66
CA MET A 491 27.43 -3.70 -3.32
C MET A 491 27.02 -5.14 -3.59
N VAL A 492 25.72 -5.43 -3.47
CA VAL A 492 25.09 -6.71 -3.83
C VAL A 492 23.81 -6.44 -4.62
N VAL A 493 23.45 -7.37 -5.51
CA VAL A 493 22.32 -7.24 -6.43
C VAL A 493 21.42 -8.47 -6.29
N VAL A 494 20.15 -8.27 -5.97
CA VAL A 494 19.20 -9.33 -5.61
C VAL A 494 18.09 -9.50 -6.67
N LYS A 495 17.51 -10.70 -6.71
CA LYS A 495 16.48 -11.09 -7.67
C LYS A 495 15.08 -10.77 -7.18
N GLU A 496 14.20 -10.43 -8.11
CA GLU A 496 12.79 -10.10 -7.82
C GLU A 496 12.04 -11.23 -7.09
N GLU A 497 12.40 -12.48 -7.39
CA GLU A 497 11.83 -13.67 -6.74
C GLU A 497 12.16 -13.75 -5.26
N VAL A 498 13.40 -13.42 -4.88
CA VAL A 498 13.85 -13.49 -3.49
C VAL A 498 13.42 -12.25 -2.70
N VAL A 499 13.24 -11.10 -3.36
CA VAL A 499 12.54 -9.94 -2.79
C VAL A 499 11.10 -10.32 -2.40
N ALA A 500 10.36 -11.04 -3.27
CA ALA A 500 9.01 -11.51 -2.95
C ALA A 500 8.98 -12.50 -1.76
N VAL A 501 9.89 -13.47 -1.73
CA VAL A 501 10.06 -14.40 -0.58
C VAL A 501 10.43 -13.64 0.70
N SER A 502 11.24 -12.58 0.60
CA SER A 502 11.65 -11.76 1.74
C SER A 502 10.48 -10.96 2.34
N ILE A 503 9.59 -10.41 1.50
CA ILE A 503 8.34 -9.81 1.96
C ILE A 503 7.50 -10.84 2.73
N LEU A 504 7.33 -12.05 2.16
CA LEU A 504 6.60 -13.14 2.81
C LEU A 504 7.22 -13.49 4.18
N ARG A 505 8.54 -13.64 4.28
CA ARG A 505 9.22 -13.95 5.56
C ARG A 505 9.10 -12.84 6.60
N LEU A 506 9.14 -11.57 6.21
CA LEU A 506 8.94 -10.45 7.14
C LEU A 506 7.48 -10.37 7.65
N VAL A 507 6.49 -10.73 6.82
CA VAL A 507 5.09 -10.88 7.23
C VAL A 507 4.90 -12.12 8.13
N GLU A 508 5.52 -13.25 7.80
CA GLU A 508 5.37 -14.51 8.53
C GLU A 508 6.04 -14.51 9.90
N LEU A 509 7.26 -13.98 10.01
CA LEU A 509 8.10 -14.12 11.19
C LEU A 509 8.13 -12.84 12.05
N GLU A 510 8.18 -11.67 11.42
CA GLU A 510 8.27 -10.37 12.11
C GLU A 510 6.95 -9.60 12.17
N LYS A 511 5.89 -10.12 11.51
CA LYS A 511 4.57 -9.49 11.36
C LYS A 511 4.63 -8.08 10.74
N CYS A 512 5.70 -7.79 9.99
CA CYS A 512 5.95 -6.50 9.37
C CYS A 512 5.47 -6.52 7.91
N VAL A 513 4.62 -5.56 7.53
CA VAL A 513 4.28 -5.30 6.13
C VAL A 513 5.25 -4.25 5.60
N VAL A 514 6.05 -4.62 4.59
CA VAL A 514 7.11 -3.77 4.02
C VAL A 514 7.01 -3.68 2.50
N GLU A 515 7.57 -2.62 1.92
CA GLU A 515 7.73 -2.48 0.46
C GLU A 515 8.96 -3.27 -0.05
N GLY A 516 9.02 -3.55 -1.37
CA GLY A 516 10.09 -4.38 -1.93
C GLY A 516 11.50 -3.86 -1.64
N ALA A 517 11.68 -2.54 -1.64
CA ALA A 517 12.95 -1.88 -1.30
C ALA A 517 13.44 -2.26 0.11
N ALA A 518 12.54 -2.30 1.09
CA ALA A 518 12.84 -2.68 2.47
C ALA A 518 13.12 -4.18 2.64
N ALA A 519 12.55 -5.02 1.76
CA ALA A 519 12.79 -6.46 1.76
C ALA A 519 14.13 -6.88 1.10
N CYS A 520 14.73 -6.04 0.25
CA CYS A 520 15.99 -6.33 -0.43
C CYS A 520 17.14 -6.71 0.52
N GLY A 521 17.23 -6.10 1.70
CA GLY A 521 18.27 -6.42 2.69
C GLY A 521 18.22 -7.87 3.18
N LEU A 522 17.01 -8.41 3.35
CA LEU A 522 16.81 -9.84 3.68
C LEU A 522 17.05 -10.72 2.44
N ALA A 523 16.68 -10.26 1.24
CA ALA A 523 16.90 -11.03 0.01
C ALA A 523 18.39 -11.32 -0.23
N ALA A 524 19.29 -10.39 0.10
CA ALA A 524 20.73 -10.58 0.01
C ALA A 524 21.26 -11.69 0.95
N ILE A 525 20.63 -11.86 2.12
CA ILE A 525 20.93 -12.97 3.05
C ILE A 525 20.32 -14.28 2.53
N LEU A 526 19.07 -14.27 2.05
CA LEU A 526 18.38 -15.47 1.55
C LEU A 526 18.97 -16.03 0.23
N GLU A 527 19.65 -15.20 -0.56
CA GLU A 527 20.47 -15.65 -1.70
C GLU A 527 21.86 -16.19 -1.28
N GLY A 528 22.21 -16.14 0.01
CA GLY A 528 23.52 -16.52 0.51
C GLY A 528 24.64 -15.54 0.13
N GLN A 529 24.32 -14.36 -0.40
CA GLN A 529 25.34 -13.38 -0.80
C GLN A 529 26.10 -12.81 0.41
N LEU A 530 25.50 -12.83 1.61
CA LEU A 530 26.10 -12.34 2.87
C LEU A 530 26.48 -13.47 3.84
N ASP A 531 26.69 -14.69 3.35
CA ASP A 531 27.06 -15.86 4.18
C ASP A 531 28.36 -15.64 4.99
N ASP A 532 29.23 -14.73 4.54
CA ASP A 532 30.47 -14.30 5.19
C ASP A 532 30.27 -13.44 6.47
N TYR A 533 29.02 -13.13 6.82
CA TYR A 533 28.65 -12.43 8.05
C TYR A 533 27.99 -13.33 9.11
N LYS A 534 28.02 -14.66 8.94
CA LYS A 534 27.57 -15.61 9.99
C LYS A 534 28.41 -15.44 11.26
N GLY A 535 27.73 -15.33 12.40
CA GLY A 535 28.30 -14.98 13.70
C GLY A 535 28.57 -13.48 13.93
N LYS A 536 28.23 -12.60 12.98
CA LYS A 536 28.31 -11.13 13.12
C LYS A 536 26.93 -10.51 13.39
N LYS A 537 26.92 -9.22 13.80
CA LYS A 537 25.74 -8.37 13.96
C LYS A 537 25.48 -7.53 12.71
N LEU A 538 24.29 -7.71 12.11
CA LEU A 538 23.88 -6.99 10.90
C LEU A 538 22.63 -6.17 11.16
N VAL A 539 22.59 -4.92 10.68
CA VAL A 539 21.37 -4.10 10.68
C VAL A 539 20.78 -4.05 9.28
N LEU A 540 19.56 -4.55 9.11
CA LEU A 540 18.76 -4.41 7.89
C LEU A 540 17.82 -3.20 8.01
N LEU A 541 17.76 -2.39 6.96
CA LEU A 541 16.83 -1.25 6.92
C LEU A 541 15.47 -1.66 6.37
N LEU A 542 14.46 -1.76 7.23
CA LEU A 542 13.06 -1.85 6.80
C LEU A 542 12.56 -0.43 6.48
N CYS A 543 13.07 0.13 5.39
CA CYS A 543 13.03 1.56 5.08
C CYS A 543 11.63 2.12 4.77
N GLY A 544 10.67 1.28 4.39
CA GLY A 544 9.31 1.71 4.08
C GLY A 544 8.30 0.57 3.97
N GLY A 545 7.02 0.91 4.08
CA GLY A 545 5.89 -0.02 4.10
C GLY A 545 4.76 0.34 3.13
N ASN A 546 4.99 1.26 2.20
CA ASN A 546 3.95 1.81 1.31
C ASN A 546 3.66 0.93 0.09
N ILE A 547 3.56 -0.38 0.33
CA ILE A 547 3.22 -1.39 -0.67
C ILE A 547 1.73 -1.35 -1.01
N ASP A 548 1.41 -1.40 -2.30
CA ASP A 548 0.02 -1.55 -2.77
C ASP A 548 -0.51 -2.95 -2.41
N THR A 549 -1.78 -3.05 -2.00
CA THR A 549 -2.35 -4.32 -1.52
C THR A 549 -2.41 -5.41 -2.59
N THR A 550 -2.52 -5.03 -3.88
CA THR A 550 -2.45 -5.98 -5.01
C THR A 550 -1.02 -6.44 -5.29
N VAL A 551 -0.02 -5.60 -5.00
CA VAL A 551 1.41 -5.96 -5.09
C VAL A 551 1.75 -6.89 -3.93
N LEU A 552 1.34 -6.56 -2.70
CA LEU A 552 1.53 -7.41 -1.52
C LEU A 552 0.92 -8.80 -1.72
N GLY A 553 -0.34 -8.89 -2.17
CA GLY A 553 -1.00 -10.17 -2.45
C GLY A 553 -0.21 -11.04 -3.43
N ARG A 554 0.25 -10.46 -4.55
CA ARG A 554 1.08 -11.15 -5.54
C ARG A 554 2.45 -11.56 -5.00
N CYS A 555 3.06 -10.77 -4.09
CA CYS A 555 4.32 -11.14 -3.44
C CYS A 555 4.15 -12.34 -2.50
N LEU A 556 3.06 -12.36 -1.72
CA LEU A 556 2.73 -13.49 -0.85
C LEU A 556 2.47 -14.77 -1.67
N GLU A 557 1.68 -14.69 -2.76
CA GLU A 557 1.45 -15.84 -3.64
C GLU A 557 2.73 -16.32 -4.35
N ARG A 558 3.60 -15.41 -4.83
CA ARG A 558 4.89 -15.78 -5.42
C ARG A 558 5.83 -16.43 -4.40
N GLY A 559 5.89 -15.91 -3.17
CA GLY A 559 6.67 -16.50 -2.08
C GLY A 559 6.18 -17.91 -1.70
N LEU A 560 4.86 -18.09 -1.56
CA LEU A 560 4.25 -19.40 -1.31
C LEU A 560 4.54 -20.40 -2.44
N ALA A 561 4.61 -19.92 -3.70
CA ALA A 561 4.96 -20.77 -4.84
C ALA A 561 6.44 -21.19 -4.85
N VAL A 562 7.36 -20.31 -4.46
CA VAL A 562 8.81 -20.63 -4.31
C VAL A 562 9.06 -21.60 -3.15
N ASP A 563 8.30 -21.48 -2.07
CA ASP A 563 8.30 -22.43 -0.94
C ASP A 563 7.70 -23.81 -1.30
N GLY A 564 7.02 -23.93 -2.45
CA GLY A 564 6.24 -25.11 -2.83
C GLY A 564 4.88 -25.22 -2.12
N ARG A 565 4.55 -24.30 -1.21
CA ARG A 565 3.27 -24.26 -0.48
C ARG A 565 2.08 -23.89 -1.38
N LEU A 566 2.31 -23.26 -2.53
CA LEU A 566 1.32 -23.03 -3.58
C LEU A 566 1.78 -23.64 -4.91
N ILE A 567 1.05 -24.61 -5.45
CA ILE A 567 1.39 -25.34 -6.67
C ILE A 567 0.28 -25.18 -7.71
N LYS A 568 0.63 -24.71 -8.91
CA LYS A 568 -0.22 -24.80 -10.11
C LYS A 568 0.31 -25.91 -11.02
N PHE A 569 -0.58 -26.74 -11.57
CA PHE A 569 -0.25 -27.77 -12.56
C PHE A 569 -1.42 -28.01 -13.52
N SER A 570 -1.13 -28.50 -14.72
CA SER A 570 -2.14 -28.91 -15.71
C SER A 570 -1.98 -30.40 -16.02
N VAL A 571 -3.06 -31.16 -15.94
CA VAL A 571 -3.06 -32.62 -16.14
C VAL A 571 -4.19 -33.04 -17.07
N THR A 572 -3.89 -33.92 -18.03
CA THR A 572 -4.92 -34.52 -18.89
C THR A 572 -5.53 -35.74 -18.21
N VAL A 573 -6.85 -35.71 -17.97
CA VAL A 573 -7.60 -36.85 -17.43
C VAL A 573 -8.64 -37.34 -18.45
N SER A 574 -9.20 -38.53 -18.23
CA SER A 574 -10.25 -39.07 -19.11
C SER A 574 -11.56 -38.28 -18.93
N ASP A 575 -12.23 -37.98 -20.04
CA ASP A 575 -13.53 -37.27 -20.03
C ASP A 575 -14.74 -38.22 -19.82
N ARG A 576 -14.50 -39.40 -19.24
CA ARG A 576 -15.58 -40.28 -18.75
C ARG A 576 -16.11 -39.78 -17.39
N PRO A 577 -17.36 -40.10 -17.03
CA PRO A 577 -17.85 -39.94 -15.67
C PRO A 577 -16.84 -40.52 -14.64
N GLY A 578 -16.49 -39.70 -13.65
CA GLY A 578 -15.51 -40.03 -12.62
C GLY A 578 -14.06 -39.58 -12.89
N GLY A 579 -13.66 -39.21 -14.11
CA GLY A 579 -12.26 -38.91 -14.42
C GLY A 579 -11.64 -37.76 -13.60
N ILE A 580 -12.38 -36.67 -13.38
CA ILE A 580 -11.96 -35.57 -12.49
C ILE A 580 -12.08 -35.98 -11.01
N ALA A 581 -13.07 -36.82 -10.66
CA ALA A 581 -13.25 -37.28 -9.28
C ALA A 581 -12.10 -38.19 -8.82
N GLU A 582 -11.51 -38.98 -9.72
CA GLU A 582 -10.31 -39.79 -9.45
C GLU A 582 -9.08 -38.91 -9.13
N LEU A 583 -8.90 -37.81 -9.87
CA LEU A 583 -7.86 -36.81 -9.58
C LEU A 583 -8.10 -36.16 -8.21
N CYS A 584 -9.31 -35.65 -7.94
CA CYS A 584 -9.64 -35.04 -6.66
C CYS A 584 -9.49 -36.03 -5.49
N ALA A 585 -9.85 -37.31 -5.67
CA ALA A 585 -9.65 -38.35 -4.68
C ALA A 585 -8.16 -38.73 -4.50
N GLN A 586 -7.29 -38.49 -5.49
CA GLN A 586 -5.84 -38.64 -5.34
C GLN A 586 -5.22 -37.46 -4.58
N LEU A 587 -5.63 -36.23 -4.89
CA LEU A 587 -5.22 -35.01 -4.16
C LEU A 587 -5.65 -35.05 -2.70
N ALA A 588 -6.90 -35.44 -2.43
CA ALA A 588 -7.43 -35.59 -1.08
C ALA A 588 -6.69 -36.67 -0.26
N ARG A 589 -6.26 -37.78 -0.88
CA ARG A 589 -5.45 -38.82 -0.22
C ARG A 589 -4.03 -38.37 0.14
N LEU A 590 -3.48 -37.38 -0.56
CA LEU A 590 -2.21 -36.75 -0.21
C LEU A 590 -2.37 -35.67 0.89
N GLY A 591 -3.60 -35.21 1.16
CA GLY A 591 -3.85 -34.06 2.03
C GLY A 591 -3.59 -32.71 1.35
N VAL A 592 -3.69 -32.65 0.02
CA VAL A 592 -3.54 -31.42 -0.77
C VAL A 592 -4.87 -30.67 -0.80
N SER A 593 -4.84 -29.37 -0.48
CA SER A 593 -6.02 -28.49 -0.55
C SER A 593 -6.16 -27.90 -1.95
N ILE A 594 -7.35 -27.94 -2.55
CA ILE A 594 -7.60 -27.34 -3.87
C ILE A 594 -8.10 -25.91 -3.66
N LYS A 595 -7.36 -24.93 -4.18
CA LYS A 595 -7.71 -23.51 -4.18
C LYS A 595 -8.55 -23.13 -5.40
N ASP A 596 -8.25 -23.73 -6.54
CA ASP A 596 -8.90 -23.49 -7.83
C ASP A 596 -8.72 -24.69 -8.78
N ILE A 597 -9.70 -24.92 -9.67
CA ILE A 597 -9.73 -26.03 -10.61
C ILE A 597 -10.50 -25.65 -11.90
N GLU A 598 -9.74 -25.39 -12.96
CA GLU A 598 -10.24 -25.05 -14.30
C GLU A 598 -10.21 -26.30 -15.19
N HIS A 599 -11.21 -26.50 -16.07
CA HIS A 599 -11.21 -27.61 -17.02
C HIS A 599 -11.52 -27.16 -18.46
N GLU A 600 -10.69 -27.59 -19.42
CA GLU A 600 -10.81 -27.27 -20.84
C GLU A 600 -11.04 -28.53 -21.68
N ARG A 601 -11.88 -28.43 -22.70
CA ARG A 601 -12.28 -29.48 -23.65
C ARG A 601 -12.09 -29.05 -25.11
N ALA A 602 -12.18 -27.76 -25.43
CA ALA A 602 -12.25 -27.25 -26.80
C ALA A 602 -10.92 -27.34 -27.57
N TRP A 603 -9.80 -27.24 -26.85
CA TRP A 603 -8.45 -27.11 -27.44
C TRP A 603 -7.61 -28.40 -27.35
N ILE A 604 -8.26 -29.57 -27.26
CA ILE A 604 -7.58 -30.86 -27.05
C ILE A 604 -7.76 -31.75 -28.29
N ALA A 605 -6.67 -32.34 -28.77
CA ALA A 605 -6.64 -33.16 -30.00
C ALA A 605 -7.41 -34.49 -29.89
N SER A 606 -7.86 -34.88 -28.70
CA SER A 606 -8.60 -36.12 -28.41
C SER A 606 -9.96 -35.81 -27.81
N ARG A 607 -11.02 -36.42 -28.38
CA ARG A 607 -12.42 -36.24 -27.99
C ARG A 607 -12.82 -36.95 -26.67
N PHE A 608 -11.88 -37.61 -26.00
CA PHE A 608 -12.15 -38.46 -24.81
C PHE A 608 -11.31 -38.06 -23.59
N SER A 609 -10.74 -36.86 -23.61
CA SER A 609 -9.82 -36.35 -22.59
C SER A 609 -10.06 -34.88 -22.33
N VAL A 610 -10.02 -34.50 -21.05
CA VAL A 610 -10.20 -33.14 -20.55
C VAL A 610 -8.90 -32.68 -19.87
N SER A 611 -8.47 -31.46 -20.14
CA SER A 611 -7.27 -30.86 -19.52
C SER A 611 -7.73 -30.12 -18.28
N VAL A 612 -7.22 -30.51 -17.12
CA VAL A 612 -7.59 -29.95 -15.83
C VAL A 612 -6.40 -29.20 -15.28
N THR A 613 -6.57 -27.89 -15.11
CA THR A 613 -5.57 -27.02 -14.49
C THR A 613 -5.98 -26.80 -13.04
N VAL A 614 -5.13 -27.24 -12.11
CA VAL A 614 -5.37 -27.17 -10.66
C VAL A 614 -4.40 -26.18 -10.05
N THR A 615 -4.92 -25.28 -9.22
CA THR A 615 -4.13 -24.50 -8.26
C THR A 615 -4.42 -25.04 -6.86
N CYS A 616 -3.38 -25.45 -6.14
CA CYS A 616 -3.52 -26.18 -4.88
C CYS A 616 -2.45 -25.78 -3.87
N GLU A 617 -2.74 -26.04 -2.60
CA GLU A 617 -1.87 -25.73 -1.47
C GLU A 617 -1.30 -27.01 -0.87
N THR A 618 -0.01 -26.95 -0.52
CA THR A 618 0.72 -28.02 0.17
C THR A 618 1.33 -27.49 1.47
N ARG A 619 1.87 -28.38 2.30
CA ARG A 619 2.41 -28.03 3.62
C ARG A 619 3.79 -27.38 3.52
N ASP A 620 4.61 -27.91 2.63
CA ASP A 620 6.06 -27.77 2.57
C ASP A 620 6.58 -28.29 1.22
N LYS A 621 7.87 -28.11 0.96
CA LYS A 621 8.50 -28.48 -0.31
C LYS A 621 8.55 -30.00 -0.51
N GLU A 622 8.61 -30.74 0.59
CA GLU A 622 8.62 -32.19 0.67
C GLU A 622 7.27 -32.76 0.21
N HIS A 623 6.16 -32.24 0.73
CA HIS A 623 4.80 -32.57 0.30
C HIS A 623 4.55 -32.13 -1.17
N ALA A 624 5.08 -30.98 -1.60
CA ALA A 624 5.04 -30.59 -3.01
C ALA A 624 5.80 -31.57 -3.94
N ASN A 625 6.91 -32.15 -3.47
CA ASN A 625 7.65 -33.18 -4.19
C ASN A 625 6.91 -34.53 -4.18
N GLU A 626 6.25 -34.91 -3.08
CA GLU A 626 5.39 -36.10 -3.00
C GLU A 626 4.21 -36.01 -3.98
N LEU A 627 3.55 -34.86 -4.04
CA LEU A 627 2.50 -34.55 -5.01
C LEU A 627 3.00 -34.71 -6.46
N ARG A 628 4.15 -34.09 -6.80
CA ARG A 628 4.79 -34.21 -8.12
C ARG A 628 5.12 -35.67 -8.44
N ALA A 629 5.76 -36.40 -7.53
CA ALA A 629 6.14 -37.80 -7.73
C ALA A 629 4.93 -38.75 -7.84
N THR A 630 3.82 -38.42 -7.18
CA THR A 630 2.59 -39.21 -7.21
C THR A 630 1.82 -39.00 -8.51
N LEU A 631 1.61 -37.75 -8.95
CA LEU A 631 0.89 -37.48 -10.18
C LEU A 631 1.64 -37.93 -11.44
N ASN A 632 2.98 -37.80 -11.49
CA ASN A 632 3.79 -38.33 -12.60
C ASN A 632 3.75 -39.86 -12.73
N LYS A 633 3.35 -40.60 -11.67
CA LYS A 633 3.12 -42.05 -11.74
C LYS A 633 1.73 -42.43 -12.25
N SER A 634 0.75 -41.52 -12.15
CA SER A 634 -0.66 -41.79 -12.48
C SER A 634 -1.12 -41.15 -13.79
N TYR A 635 -0.43 -40.13 -14.29
CA TYR A 635 -0.82 -39.38 -15.49
C TYR A 635 0.37 -39.19 -16.43
N THR A 636 0.22 -39.59 -17.70
CA THR A 636 1.25 -39.47 -18.75
C THR A 636 1.41 -38.06 -19.31
N HIS A 637 0.39 -37.21 -19.16
CA HIS A 637 0.40 -35.82 -19.62
C HIS A 637 0.10 -34.91 -18.43
N ILE A 638 1.16 -34.56 -17.70
CA ILE A 638 1.12 -33.55 -16.64
C ILE A 638 2.24 -32.53 -16.87
N VAL A 639 1.89 -31.24 -16.72
CA VAL A 639 2.81 -30.12 -16.81
C VAL A 639 2.74 -29.34 -15.50
N PHE A 640 3.86 -29.33 -14.77
CA PHE A 640 4.09 -28.36 -13.72
C PHE A 640 4.80 -27.16 -14.36
N PRO A 641 4.13 -26.00 -14.57
CA PRO A 641 4.85 -24.78 -14.90
C PRO A 641 5.92 -24.53 -13.82
N SER A 642 7.06 -24.00 -14.24
CA SER A 642 7.97 -23.34 -13.30
C SER A 642 7.21 -22.18 -12.64
N PRO A 643 7.47 -21.85 -11.37
CA PRO A 643 7.36 -20.46 -10.93
C PRO A 643 8.13 -19.63 -11.97
N ALA A 644 7.41 -18.76 -12.69
CA ALA A 644 7.98 -18.03 -13.80
C ALA A 644 8.72 -16.79 -13.29
N ALA A 645 9.83 -16.45 -13.95
CA ALA A 645 10.54 -15.19 -13.77
C ALA A 645 9.76 -14.03 -14.41
N VAL A 646 8.64 -13.66 -13.78
CA VAL A 646 7.89 -12.42 -14.01
C VAL A 646 8.70 -11.24 -13.50
#